data_AF-A0AAN6MLU6-F1
#
_entry.id   AF-A0AAN6MLU6-F1
#
_cell.length_a   1.000
_cell.length_b   1.000
_cell.length_c   1.000
_cell.angle_alpha   90.00
_cell.angle_beta   90.00
_cell.angle_gamma   90.00
#
_symmetry.space_group_name_H-M   'P 1'
#
loop_
_entity.id
_entity.type
_entity.pdbx_description
1 polymer ?
#
loop_
_entity_poly.entity_id
_entity_poly.type
_entity_poly.pdbx_seq_one_letter_code
_entity_poly.pdbx_strand_id
1 'polypeptide(L)'
;MAMAGFNGRLMAQLRQSPAQLASHMARSAPSIPAAKKKYVPTRGTYPLGFRASGTIVGVKPANKTKPDLALLTSDAPCAAAAVFTKNKFQAAPVTFSRALLQQKANRGIQGVIINSGCANAVTGKGGLEDAAKMAHETDKVTGHPDSTLVMSTGVIGQRLPIDKILAGVPTAHAALGASHDHWLTAAKAICTTDTFPKLMSRTFTLPSSPGVEYRIAGMTKGAGMIHPNMATLLGVVATDAPIAAAALPPVLKHAVDRSFNSITIDGDTSTNDTIALLANGAAGGKEVVEGTPDYDAFRVVLTDFAAELAQLVVRDGEGATKFVTIRVTESPSEEAARKIASTIARSPLVKTALYGKDANWGRILCATGYSLISEPGQPVNEVPEIAPEKTNVSFIPTDGTAELKLLVNGEPEKVDEARAAEILELEDLEILVRLGQGEKQATYWTCDYSHEYMVEKYRPVFLDDIVGNTETIERLKIIARDGNMPHVIISGMPGIGKTTSVLALARQLLGDSYKEAVLELNASDERGIEVVRQRIKGFAQKKVTLPAGRHKIVILDEADSMTSGAQQALRRTMEIYSNTTRFAFACNQSNKIIEPLQSRCAILRYAKLTDAQVVRRLLQIIEAEGVEYSDDGLAALVFSAEGDMRQAINNLQSTHAGFGFVSGDNVFKVVDSPHPIKVQAMLKACYEGNVGAALDTLRELWDLGYSSHDIISTMFRVTKTIPTLSEHAKLEFIKEIGFTHMKILEGVQTLLQLSGCVARLSKLNMDPKKFELPKK
;
A
#
# COMPACT_ATOMS: atom_id res chain seq x y z
N MET A 1 -13.46 -18.51 29.26
CA MET A 1 -14.87 -18.38 29.72
C MET A 1 -15.35 -16.94 29.97
N ALA A 2 -14.47 -15.92 30.14
CA ALA A 2 -14.90 -14.54 30.41
C ALA A 2 -15.32 -13.69 29.18
N MET A 3 -14.91 -14.03 27.95
CA MET A 3 -15.46 -13.40 26.72
C MET A 3 -16.86 -13.91 26.34
N ALA A 4 -17.30 -15.05 26.88
CA ALA A 4 -18.58 -15.66 26.54
C ALA A 4 -19.79 -14.87 27.09
N GLY A 5 -19.62 -14.16 28.21
CA GLY A 5 -20.69 -13.40 28.86
C GLY A 5 -21.12 -12.14 28.10
N PHE A 6 -20.20 -11.55 27.32
CA PHE A 6 -20.47 -10.40 26.46
C PHE A 6 -21.08 -10.84 25.11
N ASN A 7 -20.64 -12.00 24.59
CA ASN A 7 -21.08 -12.57 23.31
C ASN A 7 -22.55 -12.98 23.26
N GLY A 8 -23.12 -13.50 24.36
CA GLY A 8 -24.46 -14.12 24.31
C GLY A 8 -25.63 -13.16 24.13
N ARG A 9 -25.59 -11.98 24.77
CA ARG A 9 -26.75 -11.06 24.81
C ARG A 9 -26.85 -10.13 23.59
N LEU A 10 -25.72 -9.64 23.08
CA LEU A 10 -25.69 -8.74 21.92
C LEU A 10 -25.95 -9.50 20.61
N MET A 11 -25.36 -10.69 20.45
CA MET A 11 -25.54 -11.52 19.25
C MET A 11 -26.94 -12.17 19.17
N ALA A 12 -27.59 -12.44 20.31
CA ALA A 12 -28.96 -12.96 20.33
C ALA A 12 -30.01 -11.93 19.86
N GLN A 13 -29.76 -10.63 20.04
CA GLN A 13 -30.67 -9.56 19.60
C GLN A 13 -30.55 -9.21 18.11
N LEU A 14 -29.46 -9.58 17.44
CA LEU A 14 -29.17 -9.20 16.04
C LEU A 14 -29.53 -10.28 15.01
N ARG A 15 -29.99 -11.47 15.44
CA ARG A 15 -30.39 -12.59 14.56
C ARG A 15 -31.91 -12.63 14.28
N GLN A 16 -32.43 -11.63 13.58
CA GLN A 16 -33.73 -11.67 12.88
C GLN A 16 -33.57 -10.81 11.60
N SER A 17 -33.73 -11.24 10.34
CA SER A 17 -34.22 -12.45 9.67
C SER A 17 -33.52 -12.54 8.29
N PRO A 18 -33.03 -13.71 7.82
CA PRO A 18 -32.27 -13.82 6.57
C PRO A 18 -33.02 -14.57 5.45
N ALA A 19 -34.14 -14.03 4.94
CA ALA A 19 -34.99 -14.78 4.00
C ALA A 19 -35.28 -14.13 2.64
N GLN A 20 -34.65 -13.01 2.25
CA GLN A 20 -35.02 -12.34 0.98
C GLN A 20 -33.88 -11.89 0.05
N LEU A 21 -32.62 -12.30 0.24
CA LEU A 21 -31.50 -11.82 -0.58
C LEU A 21 -30.72 -12.90 -1.36
N ALA A 22 -31.26 -14.11 -1.47
CA ALA A 22 -30.58 -15.26 -2.08
C ALA A 22 -30.86 -15.47 -3.59
N SER A 23 -30.93 -14.41 -4.41
CA SER A 23 -31.19 -14.55 -5.86
C SER A 23 -30.27 -13.82 -6.82
N HIS A 24 -29.16 -13.23 -6.37
CA HIS A 24 -28.12 -12.72 -7.27
C HIS A 24 -26.71 -13.21 -6.89
N MET A 25 -26.53 -14.53 -6.80
CA MET A 25 -25.23 -15.18 -6.63
C MET A 25 -24.84 -15.98 -7.86
N ALA A 26 -24.12 -15.31 -8.77
CA ALA A 26 -23.12 -15.93 -9.63
C ALA A 26 -22.11 -14.85 -10.02
N ARG A 27 -20.99 -14.73 -9.30
CA ARG A 27 -19.84 -13.96 -9.79
C ARG A 27 -18.83 -14.93 -10.41
N SER A 28 -18.73 -14.83 -11.73
CA SER A 28 -17.63 -15.32 -12.56
C SER A 28 -16.28 -14.81 -12.03
N ALA A 29 -15.22 -15.59 -12.26
CA ALA A 29 -13.83 -15.23 -11.96
C ALA A 29 -13.49 -13.78 -12.35
N PRO A 30 -12.64 -13.06 -11.58
CA PRO A 30 -12.27 -11.69 -11.93
C PRO A 30 -11.58 -11.70 -13.29
N SER A 31 -12.26 -11.16 -14.30
CA SER A 31 -11.73 -10.94 -15.63
C SER A 31 -10.70 -9.81 -15.57
N ILE A 32 -9.66 -9.89 -16.40
CA ILE A 32 -8.67 -8.82 -16.58
C ILE A 32 -9.41 -7.47 -16.76
N PRO A 33 -9.11 -6.43 -15.95
CA PRO A 33 -9.77 -5.14 -16.04
C PRO A 33 -9.75 -4.60 -17.47
N ALA A 34 -10.85 -4.01 -17.93
CA ALA A 34 -10.99 -3.57 -19.32
C ALA A 34 -9.85 -2.64 -19.77
N ALA A 35 -9.45 -1.70 -18.90
CA ALA A 35 -8.35 -0.78 -19.14
C ALA A 35 -6.98 -1.47 -19.29
N LYS A 36 -6.79 -2.65 -18.68
CA LYS A 36 -5.52 -3.37 -18.68
C LYS A 36 -5.42 -4.44 -19.77
N LYS A 37 -6.53 -4.79 -20.44
CA LYS A 37 -6.52 -5.76 -21.56
C LYS A 37 -5.55 -5.40 -22.68
N LYS A 38 -5.31 -4.11 -22.91
CA LYS A 38 -4.34 -3.60 -23.91
C LYS A 38 -2.90 -4.06 -23.67
N TYR A 39 -2.55 -4.46 -22.44
CA TYR A 39 -1.21 -4.91 -22.08
C TYR A 39 -1.00 -6.42 -22.22
N VAL A 40 -2.07 -7.18 -22.50
CA VAL A 40 -1.97 -8.63 -22.69
C VAL A 40 -1.65 -8.90 -24.16
N PRO A 41 -0.49 -9.50 -24.48
CA PRO A 41 -0.14 -9.75 -25.87
C PRO A 41 -1.06 -10.82 -26.48
N THR A 42 -1.55 -10.56 -27.69
CA THR A 42 -2.39 -11.50 -28.46
C THR A 42 -1.57 -12.38 -29.40
N ARG A 43 -0.32 -12.00 -29.67
CA ARG A 43 0.67 -12.72 -30.49
C ARG A 43 2.08 -12.39 -30.03
N GLY A 44 3.06 -13.21 -30.42
CA GLY A 44 4.46 -13.02 -30.08
C GLY A 44 5.39 -13.88 -30.93
N THR A 45 6.68 -13.55 -30.90
CA THR A 45 7.76 -14.25 -31.62
C THR A 45 8.80 -14.72 -30.63
N TYR A 46 8.95 -16.02 -30.45
CA TYR A 46 9.72 -16.59 -29.33
C TYR A 46 11.09 -17.11 -29.76
N PRO A 47 12.11 -17.02 -28.88
CA PRO A 47 13.45 -17.55 -29.12
C PRO A 47 13.46 -19.00 -29.61
N LEU A 48 14.25 -19.26 -30.66
CA LEU A 48 14.46 -20.61 -31.18
C LEU A 48 15.01 -21.54 -30.09
N GLY A 49 14.54 -22.79 -30.06
CA GLY A 49 14.97 -23.79 -29.10
C GLY A 49 14.47 -23.58 -27.66
N PHE A 50 13.61 -22.59 -27.37
CA PHE A 50 12.96 -22.47 -26.07
C PHE A 50 11.51 -22.95 -26.09
N ARG A 51 11.08 -23.61 -25.01
CA ARG A 51 9.70 -24.07 -24.79
C ARG A 51 9.24 -23.67 -23.41
N ALA A 52 7.96 -23.32 -23.29
CA ALA A 52 7.35 -22.92 -22.03
C ALA A 52 6.09 -23.72 -21.74
N SER A 53 5.70 -23.82 -20.47
CA SER A 53 4.40 -24.35 -20.04
C SER A 53 3.96 -23.73 -18.72
N GLY A 54 2.66 -23.79 -18.46
CA GLY A 54 2.06 -23.45 -17.17
C GLY A 54 1.02 -24.49 -16.79
N THR A 55 1.14 -25.04 -15.59
CA THR A 55 0.31 -26.17 -15.11
C THR A 55 -0.29 -25.83 -13.75
N ILE A 56 -1.46 -26.42 -13.47
CA ILE A 56 -2.12 -26.36 -12.16
C ILE A 56 -1.64 -27.56 -11.35
N VAL A 57 -0.89 -27.31 -10.27
CA VAL A 57 -0.40 -28.36 -9.36
C VAL A 57 -0.94 -28.20 -7.94
N GLY A 58 -1.64 -27.09 -7.65
CA GLY A 58 -2.32 -26.89 -6.38
C GLY A 58 -1.39 -26.43 -5.27
N VAL A 59 -0.43 -25.57 -5.61
CA VAL A 59 0.34 -24.76 -4.64
C VAL A 59 -0.61 -23.82 -3.91
N LYS A 60 -1.58 -23.25 -4.63
CA LYS A 60 -2.67 -22.43 -4.08
C LYS A 60 -3.85 -23.36 -3.72
N PRO A 61 -4.18 -23.61 -2.43
CA PRO A 61 -5.09 -24.69 -2.04
C PRO A 61 -6.52 -24.60 -2.61
N ALA A 62 -7.04 -23.39 -2.78
CA ALA A 62 -8.39 -23.14 -3.32
C ALA A 62 -8.42 -22.94 -4.85
N ASN A 63 -7.26 -22.92 -5.52
CA ASN A 63 -7.17 -22.61 -6.95
C ASN A 63 -7.32 -23.87 -7.80
N LYS A 64 -8.40 -23.93 -8.59
CA LYS A 64 -8.68 -25.06 -9.50
C LYS A 64 -8.57 -24.68 -10.98
N THR A 65 -8.38 -23.41 -11.31
CA THR A 65 -8.58 -22.90 -12.67
C THR A 65 -7.37 -22.15 -13.23
N LYS A 66 -6.49 -21.60 -12.38
CA LYS A 66 -5.31 -20.85 -12.82
C LYS A 66 -4.05 -21.69 -12.63
N PRO A 67 -3.12 -21.75 -13.59
CA PRO A 67 -1.84 -22.43 -13.39
C PRO A 67 -1.05 -21.76 -12.25
N ASP A 68 -0.24 -22.55 -11.56
CA ASP A 68 0.57 -22.11 -10.42
C ASP A 68 1.99 -22.72 -10.42
N LEU A 69 2.34 -23.44 -11.49
CA LEU A 69 3.68 -23.91 -11.80
C LEU A 69 4.03 -23.58 -13.26
N ALA A 70 5.09 -22.83 -13.49
CA ALA A 70 5.66 -22.57 -14.81
C ALA A 70 6.95 -23.34 -15.02
N LEU A 71 7.18 -23.80 -16.25
CA LEU A 71 8.43 -24.39 -16.68
C LEU A 71 8.87 -23.74 -17.99
N LEU A 72 10.11 -23.27 -18.05
CA LEU A 72 10.78 -22.81 -19.26
C LEU A 72 12.01 -23.70 -19.49
N THR A 73 12.15 -24.27 -20.68
CA THR A 73 13.31 -25.10 -21.03
C THR A 73 13.97 -24.66 -22.33
N SER A 74 15.25 -24.98 -22.48
CA SER A 74 16.01 -24.84 -23.72
C SER A 74 16.47 -26.21 -24.23
N ASP A 75 16.27 -26.43 -25.53
CA ASP A 75 16.70 -27.63 -26.27
C ASP A 75 18.25 -27.72 -26.33
N ALA A 76 18.96 -26.60 -26.12
CA ALA A 76 20.42 -26.52 -26.05
C ALA A 76 20.92 -25.91 -24.73
N PRO A 77 22.11 -26.28 -24.24
CA PRO A 77 22.74 -25.66 -23.06
C PRO A 77 22.83 -24.13 -23.19
N CYS A 78 22.32 -23.39 -22.20
CA CYS A 78 22.39 -21.94 -22.18
C CYS A 78 23.62 -21.44 -21.44
N ALA A 79 24.12 -20.30 -21.91
CA ALA A 79 24.74 -19.32 -21.02
C ALA A 79 23.61 -18.67 -20.20
N ALA A 80 23.78 -18.53 -18.88
CA ALA A 80 22.74 -17.97 -18.02
C ALA A 80 23.31 -17.09 -16.90
N ALA A 81 22.62 -15.98 -16.60
CA ALA A 81 22.92 -15.14 -15.45
C ALA A 81 21.64 -14.73 -14.74
N ALA A 82 21.73 -14.38 -13.46
CA ALA A 82 20.62 -13.82 -12.72
C ALA A 82 21.05 -12.74 -11.73
N VAL A 83 20.17 -11.77 -11.50
CA VAL A 83 20.29 -10.78 -10.42
C VAL A 83 19.24 -11.11 -9.36
N PHE A 84 19.64 -11.00 -8.10
CA PHE A 84 18.86 -11.44 -6.95
C PHE A 84 18.67 -10.31 -5.93
N THR A 85 17.60 -10.40 -5.14
CA THR A 85 17.33 -9.50 -4.00
C THR A 85 18.54 -9.37 -3.05
N LYS A 86 18.76 -8.15 -2.52
CA LYS A 86 19.68 -7.87 -1.41
C LYS A 86 19.05 -7.98 -0.03
N ASN A 87 17.75 -8.27 0.06
CA ASN A 87 17.06 -8.40 1.35
C ASN A 87 17.82 -9.38 2.25
N LYS A 88 17.92 -9.12 3.56
CA LYS A 88 18.64 -10.00 4.50
C LYS A 88 17.94 -11.36 4.68
N PHE A 89 16.63 -11.40 4.50
CA PHE A 89 15.81 -12.61 4.58
C PHE A 89 15.66 -13.30 3.21
N GLN A 90 16.76 -13.52 2.50
CA GLN A 90 16.75 -14.15 1.17
C GLN A 90 16.07 -15.53 1.22
N ALA A 91 15.13 -15.76 0.31
CA ALA A 91 14.40 -17.03 0.23
C ALA A 91 15.31 -18.19 -0.21
N ALA A 92 14.94 -19.42 0.15
CA ALA A 92 15.66 -20.62 -0.26
C ALA A 92 15.93 -20.75 -1.78
N PRO A 93 14.97 -20.50 -2.70
CA PRO A 93 15.22 -20.56 -4.14
C PRO A 93 16.27 -19.54 -4.62
N VAL A 94 16.36 -18.37 -3.99
CA VAL A 94 17.36 -17.35 -4.31
C VAL A 94 18.76 -17.86 -4.00
N THR A 95 18.95 -18.41 -2.79
CA THR A 95 20.24 -18.95 -2.37
C THR A 95 20.63 -20.18 -3.20
N PHE A 96 19.68 -21.07 -3.49
CA PHE A 96 19.90 -22.26 -4.33
C PHE A 96 20.35 -21.88 -5.75
N SER A 97 19.56 -21.05 -6.45
CA SER A 97 19.83 -20.68 -7.84
C SER A 97 21.12 -19.87 -7.98
N ARG A 98 21.45 -19.02 -6.99
CA ARG A 98 22.73 -18.31 -6.96
C ARG A 98 23.92 -19.27 -6.86
N ALA A 99 23.84 -20.27 -5.98
CA ALA A 99 24.88 -21.28 -5.82
C ALA A 99 25.06 -22.11 -7.09
N LEU A 100 23.96 -22.50 -7.75
CA LEU A 100 24.00 -23.26 -9.00
C LEU A 100 24.70 -22.49 -10.13
N LEU A 101 24.35 -21.21 -10.33
CA LEU A 101 25.01 -20.36 -11.34
C LEU A 101 26.51 -20.21 -11.09
N GLN A 102 26.91 -20.05 -9.82
CA GLN A 102 28.32 -19.99 -9.43
C GLN A 102 29.05 -21.30 -9.71
N GLN A 103 28.47 -22.43 -9.30
CA GLN A 103 29.04 -23.77 -9.52
C GLN A 103 29.24 -24.06 -11.00
N LYS A 104 28.28 -23.65 -11.83
CA LYS A 104 28.30 -23.90 -13.28
C LYS A 104 29.04 -22.82 -14.08
N ALA A 105 29.62 -21.82 -13.42
CA ALA A 105 30.24 -20.67 -14.07
C ALA A 105 29.35 -20.06 -15.18
N ASN A 106 28.05 -19.92 -14.89
CA ASN A 106 27.04 -19.36 -15.79
C ASN A 106 26.82 -20.15 -17.11
N ARG A 107 27.13 -21.46 -17.15
CA ARG A 107 26.99 -22.32 -18.34
C ARG A 107 26.11 -23.53 -18.07
N GLY A 108 25.55 -24.14 -19.11
CA GLY A 108 24.89 -25.44 -18.99
C GLY A 108 23.55 -25.43 -18.26
N ILE A 109 22.95 -24.24 -18.07
CA ILE A 109 21.58 -24.11 -17.58
C ILE A 109 20.63 -24.41 -18.75
N GLN A 110 19.58 -25.19 -18.52
CA GLN A 110 18.59 -25.54 -19.54
C GLN A 110 17.15 -25.39 -19.07
N GLY A 111 16.94 -25.08 -17.79
CA GLY A 111 15.60 -24.97 -17.22
C GLY A 111 15.44 -23.81 -16.26
N VAL A 112 14.24 -23.26 -16.19
CA VAL A 112 13.76 -22.46 -15.06
C VAL A 112 12.39 -22.99 -14.65
N ILE A 113 12.26 -23.40 -13.39
CA ILE A 113 10.98 -23.83 -12.82
C ILE A 113 10.53 -22.82 -11.76
N ILE A 114 9.26 -22.41 -11.86
CA ILE A 114 8.72 -21.29 -11.09
C ILE A 114 7.38 -21.67 -10.48
N ASN A 115 7.24 -21.57 -9.16
CA ASN A 115 5.93 -21.72 -8.51
C ASN A 115 5.36 -20.37 -8.06
N SER A 116 4.03 -20.25 -8.06
CA SER A 116 3.31 -19.13 -7.46
C SER A 116 2.34 -19.59 -6.35
N GLY A 117 2.22 -18.79 -5.28
CA GLY A 117 1.38 -19.07 -4.11
C GLY A 117 2.16 -19.33 -2.81
N CYS A 118 3.43 -19.73 -2.90
CA CYS A 118 4.30 -19.94 -1.74
C CYS A 118 5.70 -19.43 -2.06
N ALA A 119 6.22 -18.49 -1.27
CA ALA A 119 7.53 -17.89 -1.51
C ALA A 119 8.70 -18.80 -1.11
N ASN A 120 8.48 -19.79 -0.24
CA ASN A 120 9.56 -20.59 0.34
C ASN A 120 10.67 -19.70 0.98
N ALA A 121 10.24 -18.62 1.63
CA ALA A 121 11.10 -17.70 2.35
C ALA A 121 10.96 -17.95 3.86
N VAL A 122 12.05 -17.81 4.61
CA VAL A 122 12.10 -18.05 6.07
C VAL A 122 11.72 -19.50 6.45
N THR A 123 12.15 -20.47 5.64
CA THR A 123 11.81 -21.91 5.78
C THR A 123 12.99 -22.78 6.25
N GLY A 124 14.11 -22.14 6.60
CA GLY A 124 15.31 -22.80 7.10
C GLY A 124 15.89 -23.83 6.13
N LYS A 125 16.60 -24.83 6.68
CA LYS A 125 17.26 -25.90 5.92
C LYS A 125 16.29 -26.63 4.99
N GLY A 126 15.09 -26.93 5.47
CA GLY A 126 14.12 -27.68 4.68
C GLY A 126 13.59 -26.90 3.46
N GLY A 127 13.56 -25.58 3.49
CA GLY A 127 13.25 -24.78 2.30
C GLY A 127 14.27 -24.95 1.18
N LEU A 128 15.57 -25.04 1.53
CA LEU A 128 16.65 -25.32 0.59
C LEU A 128 16.55 -26.74 0.03
N GLU A 129 16.21 -27.71 0.87
CA GLU A 129 15.97 -29.09 0.44
C GLU A 129 14.80 -29.17 -0.55
N ASP A 130 13.71 -28.43 -0.31
CA ASP A 130 12.56 -28.39 -1.23
C ASP A 130 12.93 -27.76 -2.58
N ALA A 131 13.72 -26.67 -2.58
CA ALA A 131 14.23 -26.07 -3.82
C ALA A 131 15.12 -27.05 -4.60
N ALA A 132 16.02 -27.76 -3.91
CA ALA A 132 16.87 -28.77 -4.53
C ALA A 132 16.07 -29.95 -5.11
N LYS A 133 15.04 -30.44 -4.40
CA LYS A 133 14.14 -31.48 -4.91
C LYS A 133 13.40 -31.04 -6.17
N MET A 134 12.90 -29.81 -6.17
CA MET A 134 12.18 -29.23 -7.31
C MET A 134 13.08 -29.11 -8.54
N ALA A 135 14.32 -28.65 -8.38
CA ALA A 135 15.32 -28.63 -9.45
C ALA A 135 15.64 -30.06 -9.95
N HIS A 136 15.92 -30.97 -9.02
CA HIS A 136 16.30 -32.35 -9.35
C HIS A 136 15.22 -33.11 -10.13
N GLU A 137 13.95 -33.01 -9.72
CA GLU A 137 12.87 -33.68 -10.47
C GLU A 137 12.67 -33.05 -11.84
N THR A 138 12.89 -31.73 -11.97
CA THR A 138 12.87 -31.06 -13.28
C THR A 138 13.99 -31.55 -14.18
N ASP A 139 15.21 -31.58 -13.66
CA ASP A 139 16.40 -32.08 -14.35
C ASP A 139 16.26 -33.54 -14.79
N LYS A 140 15.62 -34.37 -13.96
CA LYS A 140 15.34 -35.77 -14.26
C LYS A 140 14.39 -35.93 -15.43
N VAL A 141 13.31 -35.13 -15.50
CA VAL A 141 12.35 -35.24 -16.60
C VAL A 141 12.89 -34.62 -17.89
N THR A 142 13.73 -33.58 -17.81
CA THR A 142 14.38 -32.97 -18.98
C THR A 142 15.63 -33.74 -19.44
N GLY A 143 16.18 -34.62 -18.61
CA GLY A 143 17.38 -35.41 -18.91
C GLY A 143 18.69 -34.65 -18.73
N HIS A 144 18.69 -33.55 -17.98
CA HIS A 144 19.82 -32.62 -17.86
C HIS A 144 20.14 -32.31 -16.39
N PRO A 145 21.07 -33.03 -15.75
CA PRO A 145 21.38 -32.86 -14.33
C PRO A 145 22.06 -31.52 -14.01
N ASP A 146 21.65 -30.93 -12.89
CA ASP A 146 22.12 -29.65 -12.36
C ASP A 146 21.92 -28.50 -13.36
N SER A 147 20.80 -28.46 -14.07
CA SER A 147 20.58 -27.51 -15.17
C SER A 147 19.38 -26.58 -14.95
N THR A 148 18.65 -26.73 -13.85
CA THR A 148 17.41 -26.00 -13.57
C THR A 148 17.56 -24.95 -12.47
N LEU A 149 17.26 -23.70 -12.80
CA LEU A 149 17.07 -22.63 -11.81
C LEU A 149 15.68 -22.72 -11.18
N VAL A 150 15.58 -22.42 -9.89
CA VAL A 150 14.31 -22.42 -9.13
C VAL A 150 13.95 -21.00 -8.71
N MET A 151 12.70 -20.64 -8.92
CA MET A 151 12.12 -19.37 -8.46
C MET A 151 10.78 -19.65 -7.76
N SER A 152 10.47 -18.89 -6.71
CA SER A 152 9.22 -19.06 -5.95
C SER A 152 8.67 -17.71 -5.54
N THR A 153 7.34 -17.59 -5.48
CA THR A 153 6.67 -16.38 -5.00
C THR A 153 5.34 -16.69 -4.32
N GLY A 154 4.92 -15.84 -3.37
CA GLY A 154 3.68 -15.98 -2.62
C GLY A 154 3.90 -15.75 -1.13
N VAL A 155 3.24 -16.55 -0.29
CA VAL A 155 3.26 -16.36 1.17
C VAL A 155 4.65 -16.71 1.76
N ILE A 156 5.13 -15.88 2.70
CA ILE A 156 6.38 -16.07 3.46
C ILE A 156 6.12 -16.94 4.71
N GLY A 157 7.12 -17.70 5.17
CA GLY A 157 7.02 -18.50 6.40
C GLY A 157 6.28 -19.83 6.23
N GLN A 158 6.00 -20.23 4.98
CA GLN A 158 5.36 -21.49 4.62
C GLN A 158 6.30 -22.36 3.79
N ARG A 159 6.37 -23.65 4.12
CA ARG A 159 7.09 -24.65 3.31
C ARG A 159 6.35 -24.90 2.01
N LEU A 160 7.09 -25.25 0.95
CA LEU A 160 6.46 -25.64 -0.31
C LEU A 160 5.62 -26.90 -0.09
N PRO A 161 4.45 -27.02 -0.73
CA PRO A 161 3.75 -28.30 -0.87
C PRO A 161 4.52 -29.16 -1.90
N ILE A 162 5.75 -29.52 -1.54
CA ILE A 162 6.77 -30.01 -2.48
C ILE A 162 6.29 -31.28 -3.19
N ASP A 163 5.64 -32.21 -2.49
CA ASP A 163 5.15 -33.46 -3.09
C ASP A 163 4.16 -33.21 -4.25
N LYS A 164 3.29 -32.19 -4.13
CA LYS A 164 2.37 -31.80 -5.21
C LYS A 164 3.13 -31.24 -6.41
N ILE A 165 4.14 -30.40 -6.14
CA ILE A 165 4.98 -29.83 -7.19
C ILE A 165 5.71 -30.94 -7.93
N LEU A 166 6.40 -31.84 -7.21
CA LEU A 166 7.13 -32.97 -7.79
C LEU A 166 6.22 -33.86 -8.64
N ALA A 167 5.02 -34.19 -8.15
CA ALA A 167 4.03 -34.94 -8.92
C ALA A 167 3.54 -34.20 -10.18
N GLY A 168 3.54 -32.86 -10.15
CA GLY A 168 3.15 -32.01 -11.27
C GLY A 168 4.24 -31.76 -12.31
N VAL A 169 5.53 -31.90 -11.96
CA VAL A 169 6.68 -31.64 -12.86
C VAL A 169 6.58 -32.45 -14.17
N PRO A 170 6.28 -33.76 -14.19
CA PRO A 170 6.13 -34.51 -15.43
C PRO A 170 5.01 -33.98 -16.33
N THR A 171 3.90 -33.51 -15.74
CA THR A 171 2.79 -32.90 -16.49
C THR A 171 3.20 -31.57 -17.10
N ALA A 172 3.93 -30.73 -16.34
CA ALA A 172 4.47 -29.48 -16.86
C ALA A 172 5.47 -29.71 -18.00
N HIS A 173 6.30 -30.76 -17.92
CA HIS A 173 7.20 -31.13 -19.01
C HIS A 173 6.42 -31.57 -20.26
N ALA A 174 5.44 -32.45 -20.12
CA ALA A 174 4.63 -32.94 -21.25
C ALA A 174 3.85 -31.82 -21.96
N ALA A 175 3.52 -30.74 -21.23
CA ALA A 175 2.81 -29.57 -21.76
C ALA A 175 3.72 -28.50 -22.38
N LEU A 176 5.03 -28.73 -22.50
CA LEU A 176 5.96 -27.77 -23.11
C LEU A 176 5.65 -27.54 -24.59
N GLY A 177 5.61 -26.26 -24.97
CA GLY A 177 5.51 -25.86 -26.37
C GLY A 177 6.12 -24.50 -26.65
N ALA A 178 6.26 -24.17 -27.93
CA ALA A 178 6.87 -22.92 -28.40
C ALA A 178 5.85 -21.86 -28.87
N SER A 179 4.54 -22.17 -28.85
CA SER A 179 3.52 -21.25 -29.33
C SER A 179 3.24 -20.10 -28.35
N HIS A 180 2.59 -19.05 -28.83
CA HIS A 180 2.15 -17.91 -28.02
C HIS A 180 1.35 -18.33 -26.78
N ASP A 181 0.43 -19.28 -26.94
CA ASP A 181 -0.42 -19.74 -25.85
C ASP A 181 0.38 -20.44 -24.74
N HIS A 182 1.45 -21.15 -25.09
CA HIS A 182 2.32 -21.80 -24.12
C HIS A 182 3.05 -20.78 -23.25
N TRP A 183 3.67 -19.78 -23.88
CA TRP A 183 4.35 -18.68 -23.18
C TRP A 183 3.38 -17.82 -22.36
N LEU A 184 2.21 -17.52 -22.90
CA LEU A 184 1.17 -16.78 -22.18
C LEU A 184 0.64 -17.57 -20.98
N THR A 185 0.54 -18.91 -21.10
CA THR A 185 0.13 -19.77 -19.99
C THR A 185 1.21 -19.86 -18.91
N ALA A 186 2.50 -19.91 -19.28
CA ALA A 186 3.62 -19.80 -18.35
C ALA A 186 3.62 -18.45 -17.62
N ALA A 187 3.41 -17.34 -18.33
CA ALA A 187 3.30 -16.00 -17.73
C ALA A 187 2.12 -15.89 -16.76
N LYS A 188 0.98 -16.53 -17.05
CA LYS A 188 -0.16 -16.63 -16.11
C LYS A 188 0.19 -17.45 -14.86
N ALA A 189 1.01 -18.48 -15.01
CA ALA A 189 1.35 -19.41 -13.93
C ALA A 189 2.21 -18.77 -12.83
N ILE A 190 2.99 -17.75 -13.18
CA ILE A 190 3.83 -17.01 -12.22
C ILE A 190 3.10 -15.89 -11.48
N CYS A 191 1.89 -15.50 -11.91
CA CYS A 191 1.11 -14.41 -11.31
C CYS A 191 0.64 -14.71 -9.86
N THR A 192 0.61 -13.67 -9.03
CA THR A 192 0.03 -13.67 -7.67
C THR A 192 -1.14 -12.70 -7.57
N THR A 193 -0.88 -11.46 -7.18
CA THR A 193 -1.85 -10.35 -7.09
C THR A 193 -1.98 -9.59 -8.40
N ASP A 194 -1.18 -9.96 -9.41
CA ASP A 194 -1.21 -9.42 -10.77
C ASP A 194 -2.63 -9.44 -11.36
N THR A 195 -3.04 -8.34 -12.00
CA THR A 195 -4.34 -8.27 -12.68
C THR A 195 -4.24 -8.77 -14.13
N PHE A 196 -3.03 -8.82 -14.72
CA PHE A 196 -2.77 -9.39 -16.03
C PHE A 196 -1.38 -10.05 -16.15
N PRO A 197 -1.21 -11.06 -17.04
CA PRO A 197 0.08 -11.68 -17.30
C PRO A 197 0.99 -10.75 -18.11
N LYS A 198 2.22 -10.55 -17.64
CA LYS A 198 3.21 -9.66 -18.28
C LYS A 198 4.16 -10.50 -19.12
N LEU A 199 4.01 -10.42 -20.43
CA LEU A 199 4.79 -11.16 -21.41
C LEU A 199 5.11 -10.24 -22.58
N MET A 200 6.36 -10.25 -23.03
CA MET A 200 6.78 -9.53 -24.23
C MET A 200 7.75 -10.37 -25.05
N SER A 201 7.81 -10.06 -26.33
CA SER A 201 8.73 -10.69 -27.27
C SER A 201 9.04 -9.76 -28.44
N ARG A 202 10.28 -9.77 -28.94
CA ARG A 202 10.68 -9.00 -30.13
C ARG A 202 11.83 -9.66 -30.87
N THR A 203 12.01 -9.25 -32.13
CA THR A 203 13.20 -9.60 -32.93
C THR A 203 14.22 -8.47 -32.92
N PHE A 204 15.49 -8.80 -33.18
CA PHE A 204 16.57 -7.83 -33.34
C PHE A 204 17.70 -8.42 -34.19
N THR A 205 18.63 -7.54 -34.62
CA THR A 205 19.82 -7.92 -35.39
C THR A 205 21.08 -7.45 -34.66
N LEU A 206 22.21 -8.12 -34.92
CA LEU A 206 23.52 -7.72 -34.39
C LEU A 206 24.44 -7.23 -35.53
N PRO A 207 25.29 -6.21 -35.30
CA PRO A 207 26.18 -5.64 -36.31
C PRO A 207 27.04 -6.65 -37.09
N SER A 208 27.58 -7.67 -36.42
CA SER A 208 28.44 -8.66 -37.07
C SER A 208 27.70 -9.65 -37.97
N SER A 209 26.37 -9.76 -37.80
CA SER A 209 25.53 -10.77 -38.45
C SER A 209 24.20 -10.14 -38.92
N PRO A 210 24.24 -9.16 -39.83
CA PRO A 210 23.05 -8.37 -40.21
C PRO A 210 21.95 -9.19 -40.92
N GLY A 211 22.30 -10.35 -41.49
CA GLY A 211 21.36 -11.29 -42.09
C GLY A 211 20.74 -12.31 -41.13
N VAL A 212 21.13 -12.30 -39.85
CA VAL A 212 20.60 -13.20 -38.82
C VAL A 212 19.61 -12.44 -37.95
N GLU A 213 18.37 -12.92 -37.91
CA GLU A 213 17.33 -12.40 -37.02
C GLU A 213 17.32 -13.18 -35.70
N TYR A 214 17.66 -12.48 -34.62
CA TYR A 214 17.60 -12.97 -33.25
C TYR A 214 16.25 -12.62 -32.61
N ARG A 215 15.85 -13.37 -31.60
CA ARG A 215 14.60 -13.20 -30.84
C ARG A 215 14.90 -13.12 -29.36
N ILE A 216 14.19 -12.24 -28.67
CA ILE A 216 14.20 -12.12 -27.22
C ILE A 216 12.75 -12.16 -26.72
N ALA A 217 12.49 -12.94 -25.67
CA ALA A 217 11.21 -12.98 -24.99
C ALA A 217 11.41 -12.94 -23.49
N GLY A 218 10.44 -12.40 -22.77
CA GLY A 218 10.52 -12.27 -21.33
C GLY A 218 9.16 -12.22 -20.69
N MET A 219 9.04 -12.88 -19.55
CA MET A 219 7.86 -12.87 -18.71
C MET A 219 8.24 -12.40 -17.31
N THR A 220 7.34 -11.64 -16.68
CA THR A 220 7.55 -11.14 -15.33
C THR A 220 6.24 -11.12 -14.54
N LYS A 221 6.33 -10.99 -13.21
CA LYS A 221 5.18 -10.89 -12.33
C LYS A 221 5.47 -9.97 -11.15
N GLY A 222 4.52 -9.16 -10.75
CA GLY A 222 4.65 -8.22 -9.65
C GLY A 222 3.58 -7.15 -9.77
N ALA A 223 2.97 -6.78 -8.65
CA ALA A 223 1.92 -5.78 -8.56
C ALA A 223 1.95 -5.09 -7.19
N GLY A 224 2.35 -5.80 -6.13
CA GLY A 224 2.66 -5.28 -4.81
C GLY A 224 3.94 -5.87 -4.24
N MET A 225 4.43 -5.26 -3.17
CA MET A 225 5.76 -5.39 -2.59
C MET A 225 6.84 -5.19 -3.66
N ILE A 226 6.90 -3.99 -4.27
CA ILE A 226 7.80 -3.67 -5.39
C ILE A 226 8.63 -2.42 -5.06
N HIS A 227 9.88 -2.63 -4.63
CA HIS A 227 10.95 -1.63 -4.62
C HIS A 227 12.34 -2.29 -4.80
N PRO A 228 12.76 -2.49 -6.06
CA PRO A 228 13.97 -3.25 -6.41
C PRO A 228 15.26 -2.60 -5.95
N ASN A 229 15.89 -3.22 -4.96
CA ASN A 229 17.30 -3.03 -4.67
C ASN A 229 18.08 -4.31 -5.05
N MET A 230 18.17 -4.52 -6.37
CA MET A 230 18.71 -5.66 -7.13
C MET A 230 17.73 -6.76 -7.57
N ALA A 231 16.43 -6.55 -7.35
CA ALA A 231 15.26 -6.97 -8.14
C ALA A 231 14.04 -6.77 -7.20
N THR A 232 12.83 -6.55 -7.72
CA THR A 232 11.57 -6.71 -6.95
C THR A 232 10.46 -7.20 -7.81
N LEU A 233 10.27 -8.54 -7.80
CA LEU A 233 9.49 -9.35 -8.74
C LEU A 233 10.24 -10.63 -9.14
N LEU A 234 9.52 -11.54 -9.81
CA LEU A 234 10.13 -12.66 -10.55
C LEU A 234 10.08 -12.36 -12.04
N GLY A 235 11.22 -12.50 -12.73
CA GLY A 235 11.31 -12.32 -14.17
C GLY A 235 12.28 -13.29 -14.82
N VAL A 236 11.94 -13.76 -16.01
CA VAL A 236 12.82 -14.57 -16.85
C VAL A 236 12.82 -14.00 -18.26
N VAL A 237 14.02 -13.83 -18.80
CA VAL A 237 14.29 -13.39 -20.17
C VAL A 237 15.06 -14.50 -20.88
N ALA A 238 14.68 -14.80 -22.11
CA ALA A 238 15.31 -15.80 -22.96
C ALA A 238 15.66 -15.18 -24.31
N THR A 239 16.80 -15.57 -24.89
CA THR A 239 17.23 -15.15 -26.22
C THR A 239 17.92 -16.28 -26.96
N ASP A 240 17.75 -16.32 -28.29
CA ASP A 240 18.42 -17.29 -29.16
C ASP A 240 19.75 -16.78 -29.74
N ALA A 241 20.20 -15.58 -29.30
CA ALA A 241 21.51 -15.05 -29.64
C ALA A 241 22.65 -15.80 -28.94
N PRO A 242 23.79 -16.03 -29.61
CA PRO A 242 24.95 -16.71 -29.03
C PRO A 242 25.74 -15.74 -28.15
N ILE A 243 25.50 -15.73 -26.85
CA ILE A 243 26.15 -14.80 -25.91
C ILE A 243 27.13 -15.57 -25.02
N ALA A 244 28.37 -15.09 -24.94
CA ALA A 244 29.36 -15.69 -24.06
C ALA A 244 28.92 -15.61 -22.59
N ALA A 245 29.09 -16.69 -21.84
CA ALA A 245 28.69 -16.77 -20.43
C ALA A 245 29.34 -15.70 -19.53
N ALA A 246 30.54 -15.23 -19.88
CA ALA A 246 31.21 -14.15 -19.16
C ALA A 246 30.58 -12.76 -19.42
N ALA A 247 29.95 -12.56 -20.58
CA ALA A 247 29.31 -11.30 -20.96
C ALA A 247 27.91 -11.12 -20.35
N LEU A 248 27.24 -12.22 -19.96
CA LEU A 248 25.88 -12.19 -19.43
C LEU A 248 25.72 -11.45 -18.08
N PRO A 249 26.53 -11.71 -17.03
CA PRO A 249 26.39 -11.01 -15.76
C PRO A 249 26.51 -9.47 -15.86
N PRO A 250 27.54 -8.88 -16.52
CA PRO A 250 27.67 -7.42 -16.60
C PRO A 250 26.56 -6.79 -17.46
N VAL A 251 26.18 -7.41 -18.59
CA VAL A 251 25.11 -6.86 -19.44
C VAL A 251 23.74 -6.93 -18.75
N LEU A 252 23.45 -8.02 -18.05
CA LEU A 252 22.22 -8.17 -17.28
C LEU A 252 22.17 -7.16 -16.14
N LYS A 253 23.26 -7.01 -15.38
CA LYS A 253 23.33 -6.01 -14.30
C LYS A 253 23.08 -4.59 -14.84
N HIS A 254 23.71 -4.24 -15.97
CA HIS A 254 23.54 -2.93 -16.59
C HIS A 254 22.08 -2.68 -16.99
N ALA A 255 21.44 -3.66 -17.63
CA ALA A 255 20.05 -3.57 -18.05
C ALA A 255 19.10 -3.47 -16.85
N VAL A 256 19.25 -4.34 -15.85
CA VAL A 256 18.44 -4.38 -14.63
C VAL A 256 18.57 -3.08 -13.84
N ASP A 257 19.78 -2.52 -13.74
CA ASP A 257 20.04 -1.24 -13.07
C ASP A 257 19.31 -0.04 -13.67
N ARG A 258 18.87 -0.14 -14.94
CA ARG A 258 18.18 0.90 -15.70
C ARG A 258 16.73 0.52 -16.07
N SER A 259 16.23 -0.57 -15.50
CA SER A 259 14.89 -1.09 -15.75
C SER A 259 14.21 -1.49 -14.44
N PHE A 260 14.36 -2.74 -14.02
CA PHE A 260 13.75 -3.24 -12.81
C PHE A 260 14.27 -2.51 -11.56
N ASN A 261 15.55 -2.16 -11.43
CA ASN A 261 16.04 -1.31 -10.32
C ASN A 261 15.61 0.17 -10.40
N SER A 262 14.82 0.51 -11.42
CA SER A 262 14.25 1.83 -11.67
C SER A 262 12.72 1.85 -11.56
N ILE A 263 12.09 0.89 -10.90
CA ILE A 263 10.64 0.91 -10.63
C ILE A 263 10.31 0.90 -9.14
N THR A 264 9.17 1.44 -8.72
CA THR A 264 8.65 1.25 -7.36
C THR A 264 7.13 1.37 -7.35
N ILE A 265 6.46 0.60 -6.50
CA ILE A 265 5.00 0.67 -6.31
C ILE A 265 4.72 1.18 -4.91
N ASP A 266 5.15 0.45 -3.88
CA ASP A 266 4.88 0.70 -2.46
C ASP A 266 6.13 1.05 -1.65
N GLY A 267 7.34 0.80 -2.18
CA GLY A 267 8.59 1.07 -1.47
C GLY A 267 9.18 -0.14 -0.74
N ASP A 268 8.54 -1.32 -0.84
CA ASP A 268 8.96 -2.53 -0.12
C ASP A 268 9.77 -3.50 -1.00
N THR A 269 10.97 -3.88 -0.55
CA THR A 269 11.85 -4.85 -1.25
C THR A 269 11.57 -6.29 -0.79
N SER A 270 11.20 -7.17 -1.72
CA SER A 270 10.82 -8.56 -1.42
C SER A 270 12.01 -9.48 -1.08
N THR A 271 11.69 -10.63 -0.48
CA THR A 271 12.64 -11.69 -0.10
C THR A 271 13.05 -12.62 -1.24
N ASN A 272 12.39 -12.52 -2.39
CA ASN A 272 12.43 -13.55 -3.45
C ASN A 272 12.95 -13.05 -4.79
N ASP A 273 13.29 -11.77 -4.88
CA ASP A 273 13.38 -11.11 -6.16
C ASP A 273 14.49 -11.67 -7.02
N THR A 274 14.15 -11.97 -8.27
CA THR A 274 15.02 -12.67 -9.20
C THR A 274 14.69 -12.28 -10.64
N ILE A 275 15.70 -11.80 -11.38
CA ILE A 275 15.66 -11.67 -12.85
C ILE A 275 16.69 -12.63 -13.42
N ALA A 276 16.26 -13.62 -14.20
CA ALA A 276 17.15 -14.53 -14.92
C ALA A 276 17.19 -14.20 -16.42
N LEU A 277 18.36 -14.34 -17.05
CA LEU A 277 18.57 -14.26 -18.50
C LEU A 277 19.24 -15.53 -18.99
N LEU A 278 18.62 -16.21 -19.96
CA LEU A 278 19.13 -17.42 -20.61
C LEU A 278 19.38 -17.14 -22.10
N ALA A 279 20.55 -17.53 -22.60
CA ALA A 279 20.95 -17.39 -23.99
C ALA A 279 21.45 -18.75 -24.54
N ASN A 280 20.76 -19.31 -25.54
CA ASN A 280 21.06 -20.65 -26.05
C ASN A 280 21.80 -20.68 -27.40
N GLY A 281 21.94 -19.55 -28.09
CA GLY A 281 22.64 -19.47 -29.37
C GLY A 281 21.98 -20.18 -30.56
N ALA A 282 20.71 -20.59 -30.45
CA ALA A 282 20.04 -21.38 -31.48
C ALA A 282 19.84 -20.65 -32.82
N ALA A 283 19.89 -19.32 -32.85
CA ALA A 283 19.85 -18.54 -34.09
C ALA A 283 21.18 -18.57 -34.87
N GLY A 284 22.26 -19.10 -34.27
CA GLY A 284 23.60 -19.10 -34.87
C GLY A 284 24.25 -17.73 -34.86
N GLY A 285 25.23 -17.50 -35.75
CA GLY A 285 25.99 -16.25 -35.83
C GLY A 285 27.26 -16.23 -34.96
N LYS A 286 27.91 -15.07 -34.91
CA LYS A 286 29.15 -14.89 -34.13
C LYS A 286 28.82 -14.69 -32.65
N GLU A 287 29.56 -15.38 -31.77
CA GLU A 287 29.39 -15.25 -30.33
C GLU A 287 29.65 -13.80 -29.86
N VAL A 288 28.70 -13.28 -29.06
CA VAL A 288 28.75 -11.95 -28.46
C VAL A 288 29.65 -11.99 -27.22
N VAL A 289 30.73 -11.21 -27.27
CA VAL A 289 31.74 -11.10 -26.20
C VAL A 289 31.86 -9.64 -25.78
N GLU A 290 32.14 -9.41 -24.49
CA GLU A 290 32.36 -8.06 -23.93
C GLU A 290 33.41 -7.27 -24.73
N GLY A 291 33.17 -5.96 -24.91
CA GLY A 291 34.05 -5.07 -25.67
C GLY A 291 33.88 -5.11 -27.19
N THR A 292 32.91 -5.88 -27.71
CA THR A 292 32.59 -5.92 -29.15
C THR A 292 31.39 -5.01 -29.50
N PRO A 293 31.26 -4.55 -30.77
CA PRO A 293 30.07 -3.81 -31.21
C PRO A 293 28.76 -4.57 -31.01
N ASP A 294 28.78 -5.90 -31.12
CA ASP A 294 27.61 -6.73 -30.85
C ASP A 294 27.21 -6.71 -29.38
N TYR A 295 28.17 -6.63 -28.46
CA TYR A 295 27.89 -6.52 -27.03
C TYR A 295 27.23 -5.19 -26.69
N ASP A 296 27.71 -4.08 -27.25
CA ASP A 296 27.07 -2.77 -27.05
C ASP A 296 25.67 -2.74 -27.67
N ALA A 297 25.48 -3.31 -28.87
CA ALA A 297 24.17 -3.43 -29.50
C ALA A 297 23.21 -4.31 -28.68
N PHE A 298 23.66 -5.47 -28.22
CA PHE A 298 22.86 -6.35 -27.36
C PHE A 298 22.56 -5.69 -26.00
N ARG A 299 23.49 -4.92 -25.42
CA ARG A 299 23.25 -4.17 -24.17
C ARG A 299 22.10 -3.19 -24.33
N VAL A 300 22.04 -2.44 -25.43
CA VAL A 300 20.92 -1.54 -25.74
C VAL A 300 19.62 -2.33 -25.87
N VAL A 301 19.63 -3.40 -26.68
CA VAL A 301 18.46 -4.27 -26.86
C VAL A 301 17.98 -4.85 -25.53
N LEU A 302 18.86 -5.36 -24.67
CA LEU A 302 18.45 -5.92 -23.39
C LEU A 302 17.93 -4.85 -22.43
N THR A 303 18.55 -3.67 -22.42
CA THR A 303 18.16 -2.57 -21.53
C THR A 303 16.78 -2.05 -21.87
N ASP A 304 16.50 -1.78 -23.14
CA ASP A 304 15.19 -1.30 -23.59
C ASP A 304 14.11 -2.35 -23.35
N PHE A 305 14.41 -3.61 -23.68
CA PHE A 305 13.48 -4.72 -23.47
C PHE A 305 13.13 -4.90 -21.97
N ALA A 306 14.14 -4.84 -21.10
CA ALA A 306 13.94 -4.95 -19.67
C ALA A 306 13.17 -3.74 -19.11
N ALA A 307 13.43 -2.54 -19.63
CA ALA A 307 12.72 -1.32 -19.22
C ALA A 307 11.23 -1.40 -19.55
N GLU A 308 10.88 -1.75 -20.79
CA GLU A 308 9.50 -1.99 -21.21
C GLU A 308 8.81 -3.07 -20.34
N LEU A 309 9.52 -4.16 -20.03
CA LEU A 309 8.99 -5.24 -19.20
C LEU A 309 8.76 -4.79 -17.75
N ALA A 310 9.67 -3.98 -17.19
CA ALA A 310 9.54 -3.38 -15.86
C ALA A 310 8.38 -2.37 -15.79
N GLN A 311 8.12 -1.62 -16.85
CA GLN A 311 6.99 -0.70 -16.91
C GLN A 311 5.64 -1.43 -16.84
N LEU A 312 5.53 -2.64 -17.41
CA LEU A 312 4.33 -3.46 -17.25
C LEU A 312 4.04 -3.81 -15.79
N VAL A 313 5.06 -3.89 -14.94
CA VAL A 313 4.93 -4.12 -13.48
C VAL A 313 4.29 -2.91 -12.82
N VAL A 314 4.81 -1.71 -13.11
CA VAL A 314 4.26 -0.45 -12.58
C VAL A 314 2.82 -0.23 -13.05
N ARG A 315 2.53 -0.54 -14.31
CA ARG A 315 1.18 -0.42 -14.88
C ARG A 315 0.19 -1.41 -14.28
N ASP A 316 0.66 -2.49 -13.68
CA ASP A 316 -0.17 -3.46 -12.96
C ASP A 316 -0.11 -3.27 -11.44
N GLY A 317 0.41 -2.14 -10.96
CA GLY A 317 0.49 -1.91 -9.53
C GLY A 317 -0.85 -2.02 -8.84
N GLU A 318 -0.85 -2.55 -7.62
CA GLU A 318 -2.07 -2.73 -6.82
C GLU A 318 -2.78 -1.38 -6.65
N GLY A 319 -4.00 -1.30 -7.18
CA GLY A 319 -4.78 -0.06 -7.28
C GLY A 319 -4.27 1.00 -8.26
N ALA A 320 -3.17 0.80 -8.99
CA ALA A 320 -2.56 1.86 -9.83
C ALA A 320 -3.51 2.36 -10.93
N THR A 321 -3.82 3.67 -10.90
CA THR A 321 -4.60 4.36 -11.94
C THR A 321 -3.74 5.17 -12.90
N LYS A 322 -2.51 5.49 -12.51
CA LYS A 322 -1.55 6.25 -13.29
C LYS A 322 -0.21 5.54 -13.42
N PHE A 323 0.46 5.78 -14.53
CA PHE A 323 1.85 5.45 -14.76
C PHE A 323 2.66 6.74 -14.79
N VAL A 324 3.65 6.85 -13.91
CA VAL A 324 4.43 8.08 -13.74
C VAL A 324 5.90 7.81 -13.97
N THR A 325 6.47 8.54 -14.94
CA THR A 325 7.91 8.60 -15.17
C THR A 325 8.48 9.77 -14.38
N ILE A 326 9.52 9.53 -13.59
CA ILE A 326 10.26 10.57 -12.88
C ILE A 326 11.64 10.62 -13.50
N ARG A 327 11.96 11.73 -14.17
CA ARG A 327 13.26 11.97 -14.79
C ARG A 327 13.98 13.06 -14.03
N VAL A 328 15.18 12.76 -13.56
CA VAL A 328 16.09 13.75 -12.96
C VAL A 328 17.25 13.96 -13.91
N THR A 329 17.43 15.19 -14.40
CA THR A 329 18.46 15.56 -15.37
C THR A 329 19.35 16.66 -14.82
N GLU A 330 20.43 16.94 -15.55
CA GLU A 330 21.41 17.98 -15.21
C GLU A 330 22.04 17.77 -13.82
N SER A 331 22.20 16.50 -13.44
CA SER A 331 22.80 16.09 -12.18
C SER A 331 24.32 15.98 -12.31
N PRO A 332 25.11 16.26 -11.25
CA PRO A 332 26.54 15.99 -11.24
C PRO A 332 26.86 14.49 -11.29
N SER A 333 25.94 13.63 -10.81
CA SER A 333 26.12 12.17 -10.76
C SER A 333 24.84 11.41 -11.16
N GLU A 334 24.98 10.28 -11.85
CA GLU A 334 23.87 9.36 -12.13
C GLU A 334 23.29 8.76 -10.83
N GLU A 335 24.15 8.51 -9.84
CA GLU A 335 23.73 7.96 -8.54
C GLU A 335 22.85 8.95 -7.77
N ALA A 336 23.27 10.23 -7.73
CA ALA A 336 22.50 11.32 -7.15
C ALA A 336 21.14 11.47 -7.84
N ALA A 337 21.14 11.52 -9.17
CA ALA A 337 19.91 11.61 -9.97
C ALA A 337 18.96 10.44 -9.66
N ARG A 338 19.50 9.22 -9.54
CA ARG A 338 18.71 8.02 -9.25
C ARG A 338 18.16 8.03 -7.84
N LYS A 339 18.93 8.48 -6.85
CA LYS A 339 18.50 8.61 -5.45
C LYS A 339 17.38 9.64 -5.31
N ILE A 340 17.50 10.78 -5.98
CA ILE A 340 16.45 11.82 -6.05
C ILE A 340 15.19 11.26 -6.71
N ALA A 341 15.32 10.66 -7.90
CA ALA A 341 14.19 10.11 -8.64
C ALA A 341 13.45 9.02 -7.84
N SER A 342 14.20 8.09 -7.24
CA SER A 342 13.67 7.05 -6.35
C SER A 342 12.96 7.62 -5.11
N THR A 343 13.48 8.71 -4.55
CA THR A 343 12.86 9.36 -3.38
C THR A 343 11.52 10.01 -3.71
N ILE A 344 11.45 10.73 -4.84
CA ILE A 344 10.19 11.28 -5.35
C ILE A 344 9.22 10.13 -5.62
N ALA A 345 9.71 9.05 -6.24
CA ALA A 345 8.91 7.89 -6.65
C ALA A 345 8.29 7.10 -5.49
N ARG A 346 8.88 7.18 -4.28
CA ARG A 346 8.39 6.54 -3.05
C ARG A 346 7.58 7.46 -2.15
N SER A 347 7.55 8.77 -2.43
CA SER A 347 6.87 9.73 -1.55
C SER A 347 5.35 9.50 -1.54
N PRO A 348 4.74 9.12 -0.40
CA PRO A 348 3.30 8.93 -0.32
C PRO A 348 2.53 10.21 -0.65
N LEU A 349 3.08 11.37 -0.29
CA LEU A 349 2.48 12.67 -0.58
C LEU A 349 2.48 12.97 -2.08
N VAL A 350 3.55 12.65 -2.81
CA VAL A 350 3.58 12.82 -4.27
C VAL A 350 2.58 11.85 -4.92
N LYS A 351 2.60 10.57 -4.53
CA LYS A 351 1.74 9.53 -5.10
C LYS A 351 0.25 9.76 -4.86
N THR A 352 -0.12 10.27 -3.68
CA THR A 352 -1.52 10.64 -3.37
C THR A 352 -1.95 11.94 -4.06
N ALA A 353 -1.04 12.91 -4.26
CA ALA A 353 -1.34 14.12 -5.04
C ALA A 353 -1.61 13.77 -6.51
N LEU A 354 -0.80 12.89 -7.11
CA LEU A 354 -1.01 12.38 -8.46
C LEU A 354 -2.37 11.70 -8.62
N TYR A 355 -2.78 10.90 -7.64
CA TYR A 355 -4.09 10.28 -7.65
C TYR A 355 -5.24 11.29 -7.51
N GLY A 356 -5.09 12.23 -6.58
CA GLY A 356 -6.03 13.34 -6.36
C GLY A 356 -6.05 14.37 -7.50
N LYS A 357 -5.22 14.19 -8.53
CA LYS A 357 -5.03 15.14 -9.64
C LYS A 357 -4.68 16.54 -9.14
N ASP A 358 -3.92 16.59 -8.05
CA ASP A 358 -3.40 17.80 -7.44
C ASP A 358 -1.98 18.07 -7.97
N ALA A 359 -1.80 19.23 -8.60
CA ALA A 359 -0.55 19.67 -9.21
C ALA A 359 0.48 20.15 -8.19
N ASN A 360 0.67 19.36 -7.13
CA ASN A 360 1.41 19.74 -5.94
C ASN A 360 2.92 19.60 -6.13
N TRP A 361 3.49 20.45 -6.98
CA TRP A 361 4.94 20.52 -7.21
C TRP A 361 5.73 20.82 -5.94
N GLY A 362 5.10 21.42 -4.92
CA GLY A 362 5.69 21.59 -3.60
C GLY A 362 6.00 20.28 -2.89
N ARG A 363 5.18 19.23 -3.06
CA ARG A 363 5.46 17.87 -2.54
C ARG A 363 6.62 17.21 -3.30
N ILE A 364 6.72 17.46 -4.60
CA ILE A 364 7.84 17.00 -5.43
C ILE A 364 9.13 17.67 -4.98
N LEU A 365 9.14 19.00 -4.84
CA LEU A 365 10.29 19.76 -4.37
C LEU A 365 10.70 19.38 -2.94
N CYS A 366 9.73 19.14 -2.05
CA CYS A 366 9.98 18.62 -0.71
C CYS A 366 10.73 17.28 -0.78
N ALA A 367 10.25 16.35 -1.61
CA ALA A 367 10.90 15.05 -1.82
C ALA A 367 12.30 15.16 -2.43
N THR A 368 12.49 16.05 -3.39
CA THR A 368 13.83 16.39 -3.92
C THR A 368 14.73 16.90 -2.81
N GLY A 369 14.26 17.86 -2.00
CA GLY A 369 15.04 18.50 -0.95
C GLY A 369 15.52 17.54 0.15
N TYR A 370 14.68 16.57 0.56
CA TYR A 370 15.08 15.59 1.57
C TYR A 370 15.80 14.34 1.03
N SER A 371 15.87 14.16 -0.29
CA SER A 371 16.39 12.93 -0.91
C SER A 371 17.84 12.60 -0.58
N LEU A 372 18.63 13.61 -0.26
CA LEU A 372 20.05 13.49 0.04
C LEU A 372 20.37 13.87 1.50
N ILE A 373 19.35 14.11 2.34
CA ILE A 373 19.56 14.35 3.77
C ILE A 373 20.01 13.05 4.43
N SER A 374 20.96 13.17 5.35
CA SER A 374 21.51 12.08 6.13
C SER A 374 20.46 11.45 7.05
N GLU A 375 20.48 10.14 7.20
CA GLU A 375 19.60 9.40 8.13
C GLU A 375 19.82 9.86 9.60
N PRO A 376 18.86 9.62 10.51
CA PRO A 376 19.04 9.89 11.94
C PRO A 376 20.36 9.32 12.47
N GLY A 377 21.26 10.17 12.98
CA GLY A 377 22.58 9.78 13.47
C GLY A 377 23.76 10.13 12.56
N GLN A 378 23.52 10.70 11.37
CA GLN A 378 24.56 11.24 10.50
C GLN A 378 24.64 12.78 10.56
N PRO A 379 25.77 13.41 10.21
CA PRO A 379 25.94 14.86 10.29
C PRO A 379 24.84 15.58 9.51
N VAL A 380 24.27 16.62 10.14
CA VAL A 380 23.41 17.60 9.47
C VAL A 380 24.30 18.43 8.58
N ASN A 381 24.20 18.30 7.26
CA ASN A 381 24.98 19.12 6.35
C ASN A 381 24.21 19.47 5.08
N GLU A 382 24.50 20.67 4.60
CA GLU A 382 24.26 21.15 3.25
C GLU A 382 24.52 20.04 2.23
N VAL A 383 23.57 19.83 1.32
CA VAL A 383 23.68 18.83 0.26
C VAL A 383 24.35 19.50 -0.95
N PRO A 384 25.60 19.17 -1.32
CA PRO A 384 26.31 19.87 -2.39
C PRO A 384 25.65 19.72 -3.77
N GLU A 385 24.91 18.62 -3.95
CA GLU A 385 24.36 18.19 -5.25
C GLU A 385 23.00 18.82 -5.59
N ILE A 386 22.37 19.55 -4.66
CA ILE A 386 21.09 20.23 -4.89
C ILE A 386 21.25 21.72 -4.58
N ALA A 387 21.15 22.55 -5.60
CA ALA A 387 21.11 24.01 -5.49
C ALA A 387 19.65 24.42 -5.68
N PRO A 388 18.92 24.79 -4.60
CA PRO A 388 17.52 25.18 -4.71
C PRO A 388 17.29 26.23 -5.80
N GLU A 389 18.17 27.23 -5.88
CA GLU A 389 18.15 28.36 -6.83
C GLU A 389 18.46 27.98 -8.29
N LYS A 390 18.86 26.74 -8.57
CA LYS A 390 19.07 26.22 -9.94
C LYS A 390 18.09 25.11 -10.29
N THR A 391 17.28 24.68 -9.33
CA THR A 391 16.40 23.53 -9.50
C THR A 391 15.14 23.94 -10.26
N ASN A 392 14.77 23.13 -11.26
CA ASN A 392 13.56 23.30 -12.04
C ASN A 392 12.67 22.06 -11.90
N VAL A 393 11.35 22.24 -11.88
CA VAL A 393 10.36 21.14 -11.84
C VAL A 393 9.28 21.41 -12.87
N SER A 394 8.96 20.38 -13.66
CA SER A 394 7.95 20.45 -14.71
C SER A 394 7.11 19.19 -14.80
N PHE A 395 5.88 19.34 -15.30
CA PHE A 395 5.11 18.23 -15.83
C PHE A 395 5.26 18.16 -17.36
N ILE A 396 5.61 16.98 -17.85
CA ILE A 396 5.71 16.67 -19.26
C ILE A 396 4.52 15.75 -19.60
N PRO A 397 3.53 16.25 -20.37
CA PRO A 397 2.40 15.43 -20.80
C PRO A 397 2.80 14.45 -21.89
N THR A 398 2.14 13.30 -21.91
CA THR A 398 2.45 12.21 -22.85
C THR A 398 1.67 12.28 -24.17
N ASP A 399 0.72 13.19 -24.28
CA ASP A 399 -0.07 13.48 -25.48
C ASP A 399 0.67 14.37 -26.50
N GLY A 400 1.93 14.74 -26.23
CA GLY A 400 2.78 15.55 -27.10
C GLY A 400 2.57 17.06 -27.00
N THR A 401 1.72 17.51 -26.09
CA THR A 401 1.50 18.94 -25.83
C THR A 401 2.67 19.56 -25.04
N ALA A 402 2.68 20.89 -24.91
CA ALA A 402 3.82 21.62 -24.33
C ALA A 402 4.06 21.28 -22.85
N GLU A 403 5.35 21.29 -22.47
CA GLU A 403 5.84 21.21 -21.09
C GLU A 403 5.18 22.28 -20.20
N LEU A 404 4.65 21.86 -19.05
CA LEU A 404 4.17 22.76 -18.02
C LEU A 404 5.25 22.95 -16.96
N LYS A 405 5.88 24.13 -16.96
CA LYS A 405 6.88 24.53 -15.96
C LYS A 405 6.18 24.92 -14.66
N LEU A 406 6.63 24.36 -13.55
CA LEU A 406 6.05 24.55 -12.22
C LEU A 406 6.99 25.35 -11.31
N LEU A 407 8.29 25.07 -11.41
CA LEU A 407 9.37 25.74 -10.71
C LEU A 407 10.51 26.02 -11.69
N VAL A 408 11.00 27.26 -11.73
CA VAL A 408 12.12 27.66 -12.58
C VAL A 408 13.19 28.35 -11.72
N ASN A 409 14.42 27.83 -11.75
CA ASN A 409 15.55 28.36 -10.96
C ASN A 409 15.19 28.58 -9.47
N GLY A 410 14.51 27.62 -8.86
CA GLY A 410 14.10 27.70 -7.45
C GLY A 410 12.91 28.62 -7.16
N GLU A 411 12.36 29.31 -8.16
CA GLU A 411 11.22 30.21 -8.01
C GLU A 411 9.93 29.60 -8.59
N PRO A 412 8.77 29.77 -7.93
CA PRO A 412 7.50 29.26 -8.43
C PRO A 412 7.06 30.00 -9.69
N GLU A 413 6.69 29.24 -10.72
CA GLU A 413 6.05 29.80 -11.92
C GLU A 413 4.56 30.07 -11.67
N LYS A 414 3.98 30.96 -12.48
CA LYS A 414 2.53 31.16 -12.47
C LYS A 414 1.86 29.99 -13.21
N VAL A 415 1.56 28.92 -12.47
CA VAL A 415 0.98 27.68 -13.01
C VAL A 415 -0.45 27.92 -13.52
N ASP A 416 -0.71 27.48 -14.75
CA ASP A 416 -2.07 27.35 -15.28
C ASP A 416 -2.71 26.09 -14.70
N GLU A 417 -3.57 26.28 -13.70
CA GLU A 417 -4.26 25.20 -12.99
C GLU A 417 -5.18 24.36 -13.89
N ALA A 418 -5.80 24.98 -14.91
CA ALA A 418 -6.65 24.24 -15.84
C ALA A 418 -5.79 23.30 -16.68
N ARG A 419 -4.64 23.82 -17.15
CA ARG A 419 -3.67 23.02 -17.89
C ARG A 419 -3.06 21.92 -17.04
N ALA A 420 -2.73 22.20 -15.78
CA ALA A 420 -2.21 21.21 -14.85
C ALA A 420 -3.21 20.06 -14.62
N ALA A 421 -4.50 20.38 -14.46
CA ALA A 421 -5.56 19.39 -14.32
C ALA A 421 -5.71 18.52 -15.58
N GLU A 422 -5.65 19.08 -16.78
CA GLU A 422 -5.66 18.31 -18.04
C GLU A 422 -4.52 17.31 -18.11
N ILE A 423 -3.30 17.75 -17.79
CA ILE A 423 -2.11 16.90 -17.78
C ILE A 423 -2.26 15.78 -16.75
N LEU A 424 -2.80 16.11 -15.56
CA LEU A 424 -3.06 15.15 -14.49
C LEU A 424 -4.28 14.26 -14.73
N GLU A 425 -5.08 14.48 -15.78
CA GLU A 425 -6.11 13.53 -16.20
C GLU A 425 -5.54 12.36 -17.00
N LEU A 426 -4.38 12.55 -17.64
CA LEU A 426 -3.72 11.50 -18.42
C LEU A 426 -3.36 10.29 -17.54
N GLU A 427 -3.48 9.08 -18.11
CA GLU A 427 -3.00 7.84 -17.46
C GLU A 427 -1.48 7.90 -17.29
N ASP A 428 -0.77 8.42 -18.29
CA ASP A 428 0.68 8.48 -18.32
C ASP A 428 1.16 9.93 -18.15
N LEU A 429 2.09 10.14 -17.22
CA LEU A 429 2.66 11.45 -16.91
C LEU A 429 4.18 11.36 -16.73
N GLU A 430 4.92 12.39 -17.11
CA GLU A 430 6.31 12.55 -16.69
C GLU A 430 6.48 13.77 -15.75
N ILE A 431 7.19 13.53 -14.64
CA ILE A 431 7.72 14.56 -13.73
C ILE A 431 9.19 14.74 -14.08
N LEU A 432 9.54 15.94 -14.52
CA LEU A 432 10.91 16.30 -14.90
C LEU A 432 11.51 17.24 -13.87
N VAL A 433 12.63 16.83 -13.27
CA VAL A 433 13.42 17.65 -12.34
C VAL A 433 14.78 17.92 -12.95
N ARG A 434 15.13 19.20 -13.15
CA ARG A 434 16.45 19.60 -13.66
C ARG A 434 17.24 20.26 -12.53
N LEU A 435 18.42 19.75 -12.21
CA LEU A 435 19.23 20.25 -11.08
C LEU A 435 20.16 21.41 -11.45
N GLY A 436 20.47 21.62 -12.74
CA GLY A 436 21.35 22.71 -13.20
C GLY A 436 22.81 22.59 -12.74
N GLN A 437 23.29 21.37 -12.46
CA GLN A 437 24.60 21.13 -11.85
C GLN A 437 25.49 20.10 -12.59
N GLY A 438 25.07 19.60 -13.75
CA GLY A 438 25.86 18.65 -14.54
C GLY A 438 25.14 18.17 -15.80
N GLU A 439 25.56 17.02 -16.31
CA GLU A 439 25.03 16.42 -17.56
C GLU A 439 24.45 15.01 -17.34
N LYS A 440 24.53 14.47 -16.11
CA LYS A 440 24.04 13.13 -15.81
C LYS A 440 22.53 13.15 -15.57
N GLN A 441 21.90 12.00 -15.78
CA GLN A 441 20.47 11.82 -15.61
C GLN A 441 20.13 10.41 -15.14
N ALA A 442 18.97 10.26 -14.51
CA ALA A 442 18.38 8.97 -14.20
C ALA A 442 16.85 9.03 -14.37
N THR A 443 16.27 7.88 -14.69
CA THR A 443 14.82 7.71 -14.81
C THR A 443 14.34 6.65 -13.82
N TYR A 444 13.17 6.90 -13.24
CA TYR A 444 12.47 6.01 -12.33
C TYR A 444 10.99 5.96 -12.72
N TRP A 445 10.33 4.82 -12.57
CA TRP A 445 8.90 4.68 -12.84
C TRP A 445 8.15 4.28 -11.59
N THR A 446 6.98 4.87 -11.39
CA THR A 446 6.10 4.62 -10.26
C THR A 446 4.64 4.77 -10.68
N CYS A 447 3.74 4.43 -9.78
CA CYS A 447 2.31 4.68 -9.93
C CYS A 447 1.83 5.65 -8.86
N ASP A 448 0.54 5.97 -8.88
CA ASP A 448 -0.16 6.69 -7.84
C ASP A 448 -0.61 5.77 -6.69
N TYR A 449 -1.08 6.34 -5.57
CA TYR A 449 -1.76 5.58 -4.50
C TYR A 449 -3.26 5.86 -4.56
N SER A 450 -4.05 4.85 -4.91
CA SER A 450 -5.49 4.97 -5.19
C SER A 450 -6.40 4.41 -4.08
N HIS A 451 -7.71 4.62 -4.26
CA HIS A 451 -8.78 4.23 -3.35
C HIS A 451 -9.15 2.73 -3.30
N GLU A 452 -8.27 1.77 -3.61
CA GLU A 452 -8.54 0.35 -3.28
C GLU A 452 -8.51 0.06 -1.75
N TYR A 453 -8.68 1.10 -0.93
CA TYR A 453 -9.01 1.01 0.48
C TYR A 453 -10.53 0.86 0.68
N MET A 454 -10.93 -0.16 1.44
CA MET A 454 -12.32 -0.45 1.82
C MET A 454 -13.02 0.77 2.44
N VAL A 455 -12.27 1.67 3.11
CA VAL A 455 -12.80 2.93 3.67
C VAL A 455 -13.51 3.79 2.63
N GLU A 456 -12.92 3.94 1.44
CA GLU A 456 -13.46 4.79 0.38
C GLU A 456 -14.43 4.01 -0.52
N LYS A 457 -14.10 2.76 -0.85
CA LYS A 457 -14.98 1.84 -1.60
C LYS A 457 -16.36 1.70 -0.95
N TYR A 458 -16.40 1.63 0.39
CA TYR A 458 -17.63 1.56 1.17
C TYR A 458 -17.97 2.88 1.87
N ARG A 459 -17.52 4.03 1.37
CA ARG A 459 -17.99 5.32 1.89
C ARG A 459 -19.49 5.46 1.58
N PRO A 460 -20.36 5.67 2.61
CA PRO A 460 -21.79 5.90 2.39
C PRO A 460 -22.07 7.00 1.36
N VAL A 461 -22.96 6.73 0.41
CA VAL A 461 -23.36 7.70 -0.62
C VAL A 461 -24.66 8.39 -0.23
N PHE A 462 -25.57 7.66 0.41
CA PHE A 462 -26.86 8.16 0.87
C PHE A 462 -26.88 8.34 2.40
N LEU A 463 -27.72 9.27 2.89
CA LEU A 463 -27.89 9.48 4.33
C LEU A 463 -28.43 8.24 5.04
N ASP A 464 -29.19 7.38 4.33
CA ASP A 464 -29.71 6.13 4.87
C ASP A 464 -28.63 5.06 5.12
N ASP A 465 -27.49 5.17 4.44
CA ASP A 465 -26.36 4.25 4.59
C ASP A 465 -25.44 4.62 5.76
N ILE A 466 -25.66 5.78 6.39
CA ILE A 466 -24.82 6.27 7.48
C ILE A 466 -25.25 5.62 8.79
N VAL A 467 -24.29 4.97 9.46
CA VAL A 467 -24.54 4.27 10.72
C VAL A 467 -24.20 5.17 11.91
N GLY A 468 -25.13 5.26 12.86
CA GLY A 468 -24.99 6.00 14.09
C GLY A 468 -25.38 7.48 13.98
N ASN A 469 -25.33 8.18 15.12
CA ASN A 469 -25.79 9.57 15.22
C ASN A 469 -27.21 9.79 14.64
N THR A 470 -28.10 8.82 14.87
CA THR A 470 -29.40 8.68 14.17
C THR A 470 -30.25 9.95 14.24
N GLU A 471 -30.32 10.61 15.39
CA GLU A 471 -31.08 11.86 15.55
C GLU A 471 -30.57 12.96 14.61
N THR A 472 -29.24 13.10 14.52
CA THR A 472 -28.60 14.08 13.63
C THR A 472 -28.82 13.73 12.17
N ILE A 473 -28.73 12.45 11.82
CA ILE A 473 -28.99 11.96 10.45
C ILE A 473 -30.45 12.20 10.05
N GLU A 474 -31.42 11.97 10.93
CA GLU A 474 -32.83 12.27 10.66
C GLU A 474 -33.07 13.77 10.45
N ARG A 475 -32.42 14.64 11.23
CA ARG A 475 -32.45 16.10 10.98
C ARG A 475 -31.89 16.44 9.59
N LEU A 476 -30.80 15.80 9.17
CA LEU A 476 -30.23 16.00 7.82
C LEU A 476 -31.18 15.50 6.73
N LYS A 477 -31.89 14.39 6.94
CA LYS A 477 -32.90 13.88 5.99
C LYS A 477 -34.09 14.82 5.84
N ILE A 478 -34.55 15.44 6.93
CA ILE A 478 -35.59 16.47 6.90
C ILE A 478 -35.10 17.66 6.06
N ILE A 479 -33.88 18.14 6.33
CA ILE A 479 -33.27 19.23 5.54
C ILE A 479 -33.17 18.86 4.06
N ALA A 480 -32.78 17.62 3.73
CA ALA A 480 -32.68 17.14 2.35
C ALA A 480 -34.04 17.14 1.64
N ARG A 481 -35.12 16.81 2.36
CA ARG A 481 -36.50 16.79 1.86
C ARG A 481 -37.04 18.20 1.63
N ASP A 482 -36.88 19.07 2.62
CA ASP A 482 -37.37 20.45 2.59
C ASP A 482 -36.56 21.32 1.62
N GLY A 483 -35.32 20.94 1.33
CA GLY A 483 -34.44 21.58 0.35
C GLY A 483 -33.74 22.84 0.86
N ASN A 484 -34.23 23.45 1.93
CA ASN A 484 -33.67 24.67 2.52
C ASN A 484 -32.64 24.34 3.63
N MET A 485 -31.39 24.12 3.24
CA MET A 485 -30.30 23.88 4.18
C MET A 485 -29.85 25.17 4.89
N PRO A 486 -29.81 25.24 6.23
CA PRO A 486 -29.11 26.32 6.93
C PRO A 486 -27.59 26.18 6.77
N HIS A 487 -26.81 27.17 7.22
CA HIS A 487 -25.39 26.90 7.43
C HIS A 487 -25.25 25.87 8.56
N VAL A 488 -24.36 24.89 8.41
CA VAL A 488 -24.21 23.79 9.38
C VAL A 488 -22.76 23.67 9.85
N ILE A 489 -22.58 23.36 11.13
CA ILE A 489 -21.30 22.91 11.69
C ILE A 489 -21.51 21.50 12.20
N ILE A 490 -20.81 20.53 11.62
CA ILE A 490 -20.76 19.17 12.12
C ILE A 490 -19.48 18.97 12.92
N SER A 491 -19.62 18.75 14.23
CA SER A 491 -18.50 18.60 15.14
C SER A 491 -18.50 17.26 15.86
N GLY A 492 -17.33 16.65 15.99
CA GLY A 492 -17.14 15.40 16.74
C GLY A 492 -15.81 14.74 16.39
N MET A 493 -15.52 13.60 17.01
CA MET A 493 -14.25 12.88 16.84
C MET A 493 -13.99 12.44 15.37
N PRO A 494 -12.73 12.12 15.01
CA PRO A 494 -12.40 11.54 13.71
C PRO A 494 -13.17 10.24 13.42
N GLY A 495 -13.35 9.94 12.13
CA GLY A 495 -13.86 8.63 11.69
C GLY A 495 -15.32 8.27 11.99
N ILE A 496 -16.12 9.22 12.51
CA ILE A 496 -17.54 8.99 12.84
C ILE A 496 -18.53 9.46 11.75
N GLY A 497 -18.05 9.75 10.53
CA GLY A 497 -18.89 10.05 9.37
C GLY A 497 -19.27 11.51 9.14
N LYS A 498 -18.57 12.49 9.73
CA LYS A 498 -18.87 13.93 9.57
C LYS A 498 -18.90 14.39 8.11
N THR A 499 -17.76 14.26 7.42
CA THR A 499 -17.59 14.64 6.01
C THR A 499 -18.53 13.84 5.11
N THR A 500 -18.64 12.53 5.38
CA THR A 500 -19.57 11.63 4.67
C THR A 500 -21.01 12.12 4.74
N SER A 501 -21.49 12.55 5.91
CA SER A 501 -22.86 13.07 6.06
C SER A 501 -23.10 14.35 5.28
N VAL A 502 -22.13 15.27 5.25
CA VAL A 502 -22.26 16.51 4.46
C VAL A 502 -22.29 16.20 2.97
N LEU A 503 -21.41 15.31 2.50
CA LEU A 503 -21.36 14.92 1.09
C LEU A 503 -22.64 14.20 0.65
N ALA A 504 -23.15 13.28 1.47
CA ALA A 504 -24.41 12.58 1.22
C ALA A 504 -25.60 13.55 1.17
N LEU A 505 -25.66 14.48 2.12
CA LEU A 505 -26.67 15.55 2.14
C LEU A 505 -26.60 16.41 0.86
N ALA A 506 -25.40 16.84 0.47
CA ALA A 506 -25.20 17.67 -0.71
C ALA A 506 -25.61 16.94 -2.01
N ARG A 507 -25.30 15.64 -2.13
CA ARG A 507 -25.76 14.81 -3.25
C ARG A 507 -27.27 14.73 -3.32
N GLN A 508 -27.93 14.49 -2.18
CA GLN A 508 -29.40 14.41 -2.13
C GLN A 508 -30.07 15.76 -2.38
N LEU A 509 -29.41 16.86 -2.01
CA LEU A 509 -29.89 18.22 -2.23
C LEU A 509 -29.68 18.71 -3.68
N LEU A 510 -28.65 18.26 -4.39
CA LEU A 510 -28.27 18.87 -5.66
C LEU A 510 -28.39 17.92 -6.85
N GLY A 511 -28.47 16.61 -6.62
CA GLY A 511 -28.61 15.61 -7.67
C GLY A 511 -27.55 15.79 -8.76
N ASP A 512 -27.99 15.90 -10.01
CA ASP A 512 -27.12 16.08 -11.18
C ASP A 512 -26.30 17.38 -11.14
N SER A 513 -26.81 18.42 -10.46
CA SER A 513 -26.12 19.70 -10.29
C SER A 513 -24.99 19.67 -9.25
N TYR A 514 -24.75 18.53 -8.58
CA TYR A 514 -23.74 18.40 -7.53
C TYR A 514 -22.36 18.90 -7.97
N LYS A 515 -21.90 18.50 -9.16
CA LYS A 515 -20.55 18.84 -9.66
C LYS A 515 -20.35 20.35 -9.86
N GLU A 516 -21.41 21.08 -10.19
CA GLU A 516 -21.33 22.51 -10.50
C GLU A 516 -21.67 23.41 -9.30
N ALA A 517 -22.41 22.85 -8.33
CA ALA A 517 -23.01 23.57 -7.21
C ALA A 517 -22.44 23.17 -5.83
N VAL A 518 -21.43 22.30 -5.78
CA VAL A 518 -20.66 21.99 -4.56
C VAL A 518 -19.20 22.41 -4.72
N LEU A 519 -18.67 23.09 -3.72
CA LEU A 519 -17.24 23.35 -3.57
C LEU A 519 -16.76 22.67 -2.29
N GLU A 520 -15.94 21.65 -2.42
CA GLU A 520 -15.28 20.97 -1.29
C GLU A 520 -13.85 21.49 -1.14
N LEU A 521 -13.48 21.85 0.10
CA LEU A 521 -12.15 22.34 0.46
C LEU A 521 -11.72 21.71 1.77
N ASN A 522 -10.47 21.25 1.85
CA ASN A 522 -9.84 20.86 3.11
C ASN A 522 -9.01 22.04 3.65
N ALA A 523 -9.36 22.54 4.83
CA ALA A 523 -8.72 23.71 5.42
C ALA A 523 -7.28 23.45 5.90
N SER A 524 -6.87 22.19 6.14
CA SER A 524 -5.50 21.84 6.54
C SER A 524 -4.51 21.89 5.37
N ASP A 525 -4.98 21.59 4.15
CA ASP A 525 -4.13 21.30 3.00
C ASP A 525 -3.89 22.54 2.11
N GLU A 526 -4.85 23.46 2.06
CA GLU A 526 -4.76 24.69 1.26
C GLU A 526 -4.00 25.79 2.01
N ARG A 527 -2.67 25.82 1.83
CA ARG A 527 -1.68 26.68 2.54
C ARG A 527 -1.76 28.20 2.27
N GLY A 528 -2.92 28.73 1.88
CA GLY A 528 -3.13 30.16 1.72
C GLY A 528 -4.55 30.55 2.11
N ILE A 529 -4.72 31.14 3.30
CA ILE A 529 -5.99 31.69 3.79
C ILE A 529 -6.63 32.64 2.76
N GLU A 530 -5.79 33.39 2.03
CA GLU A 530 -6.26 34.27 0.94
C GLU A 530 -6.77 33.49 -0.27
N VAL A 531 -6.14 32.37 -0.63
CA VAL A 531 -6.56 31.52 -1.76
C VAL A 531 -7.91 30.86 -1.45
N VAL A 532 -8.05 30.28 -0.25
CA VAL A 532 -9.33 29.72 0.25
C VAL A 532 -10.43 30.79 0.21
N ARG A 533 -10.12 31.99 0.72
CA ARG A 533 -11.05 33.12 0.71
C ARG A 533 -11.47 33.52 -0.70
N GLN A 534 -10.53 33.66 -1.64
CA GLN A 534 -10.85 34.06 -3.01
C GLN A 534 -11.63 32.98 -3.76
N ARG A 535 -11.29 31.71 -3.56
CA ARG A 535 -11.98 30.56 -4.17
C ARG A 535 -13.42 30.47 -3.68
N ILE A 536 -13.64 30.56 -2.37
CA ILE A 536 -14.97 30.60 -1.77
C ILE A 536 -15.76 31.81 -2.27
N LYS A 537 -15.14 32.99 -2.32
CA LYS A 537 -15.81 34.21 -2.79
C LYS A 537 -16.20 34.10 -4.27
N GLY A 538 -15.29 33.64 -5.13
CA GLY A 538 -15.54 33.42 -6.55
C GLY A 538 -16.66 32.41 -6.79
N PHE A 539 -16.64 31.30 -6.04
CA PHE A 539 -17.71 30.31 -6.09
C PHE A 539 -19.05 30.86 -5.59
N ALA A 540 -19.05 31.63 -4.51
CA ALA A 540 -20.25 32.29 -4.00
C ALA A 540 -20.84 33.30 -5.01
N GLN A 541 -20.00 33.96 -5.80
CA GLN A 541 -20.39 34.88 -6.87
C GLN A 541 -20.89 34.18 -8.15
N LYS A 542 -20.40 32.98 -8.46
CA LYS A 542 -20.79 32.21 -9.64
C LYS A 542 -22.31 31.98 -9.66
N LYS A 543 -22.99 32.37 -10.74
CA LYS A 543 -24.43 32.06 -10.91
C LYS A 543 -24.57 30.61 -11.37
N VAL A 544 -25.37 29.84 -10.65
CA VAL A 544 -25.73 28.46 -10.99
C VAL A 544 -27.24 28.36 -10.88
N THR A 545 -27.89 27.85 -11.93
CA THR A 545 -29.34 27.68 -11.96
C THR A 545 -29.69 26.39 -11.22
N LEU A 546 -30.34 26.52 -10.06
CA LEU A 546 -30.76 25.40 -9.22
C LEU A 546 -32.29 25.34 -9.10
N PRO A 547 -32.87 24.16 -8.80
CA PRO A 547 -34.28 24.05 -8.49
C PRO A 547 -34.71 24.96 -7.33
N ALA A 548 -36.00 25.33 -7.29
CA ALA A 548 -36.54 26.21 -6.26
C ALA A 548 -36.21 25.72 -4.85
N GLY A 549 -35.71 26.62 -4.00
CA GLY A 549 -35.32 26.32 -2.60
C GLY A 549 -33.93 25.70 -2.44
N ARG A 550 -33.22 25.33 -3.52
CA ARG A 550 -31.88 24.75 -3.45
C ARG A 550 -30.81 25.85 -3.58
N HIS A 551 -29.68 25.64 -2.89
CA HIS A 551 -28.58 26.60 -2.80
C HIS A 551 -27.27 25.89 -3.15
N LYS A 552 -26.28 26.64 -3.63
CA LYS A 552 -24.91 26.10 -3.75
C LYS A 552 -24.37 25.78 -2.37
N ILE A 553 -23.47 24.80 -2.26
CA ILE A 553 -22.93 24.36 -0.98
C ILE A 553 -21.40 24.47 -1.00
N VAL A 554 -20.85 25.14 0.00
CA VAL A 554 -19.41 25.13 0.29
C VAL A 554 -19.17 24.21 1.48
N ILE A 555 -18.39 23.16 1.27
CA ILE A 555 -17.99 22.18 2.28
C ILE A 555 -16.56 22.50 2.70
N LEU A 556 -16.36 22.76 3.98
CA LEU A 556 -15.06 23.03 4.58
C LEU A 556 -14.74 21.92 5.58
N ASP A 557 -13.88 20.99 5.18
CA ASP A 557 -13.38 19.95 6.08
C ASP A 557 -12.21 20.49 6.92
N GLU A 558 -12.05 19.92 8.11
CA GLU A 558 -11.08 20.36 9.13
C GLU A 558 -11.12 21.87 9.40
N ALA A 559 -12.32 22.46 9.46
CA ALA A 559 -12.50 23.90 9.62
C ALA A 559 -11.87 24.46 10.92
N ASP A 560 -11.62 23.61 11.92
CA ASP A 560 -10.91 23.94 13.15
C ASP A 560 -9.39 24.12 12.98
N SER A 561 -8.84 23.76 11.82
CA SER A 561 -7.46 24.05 11.42
C SER A 561 -7.30 25.45 10.82
N MET A 562 -8.40 26.16 10.52
CA MET A 562 -8.36 27.54 10.02
C MET A 562 -7.95 28.54 11.11
N THR A 563 -7.11 29.51 10.76
CA THR A 563 -6.82 30.63 11.67
C THR A 563 -8.05 31.49 11.92
N SER A 564 -8.13 32.14 13.08
CA SER A 564 -9.22 33.04 13.44
C SER A 564 -9.43 34.17 12.41
N GLY A 565 -8.34 34.68 11.82
CA GLY A 565 -8.41 35.70 10.76
C GLY A 565 -9.09 35.19 9.49
N ALA A 566 -8.81 33.96 9.09
CA ALA A 566 -9.46 33.31 7.95
C ALA A 566 -10.97 33.16 8.18
N GLN A 567 -11.33 32.68 9.37
CA GLN A 567 -12.72 32.49 9.76
C GLN A 567 -13.49 33.82 9.80
N GLN A 568 -12.88 34.89 10.32
CA GLN A 568 -13.46 36.24 10.30
C GLN A 568 -13.72 36.73 8.87
N ALA A 569 -12.83 36.42 7.93
CA ALA A 569 -12.99 36.80 6.54
C ALA A 569 -14.15 36.07 5.85
N LEU A 570 -14.46 34.83 6.26
CA LEU A 570 -15.60 34.06 5.73
C LEU A 570 -16.95 34.61 6.18
N ARG A 571 -17.02 35.19 7.38
CA ARG A 571 -18.27 35.71 7.96
C ARG A 571 -19.02 36.64 6.99
N ARG A 572 -18.32 37.62 6.41
CA ARG A 572 -18.93 38.59 5.49
C ARG A 572 -19.46 37.90 4.22
N THR A 573 -18.73 36.91 3.71
CA THR A 573 -19.15 36.15 2.53
C THR A 573 -20.40 35.32 2.82
N MET A 574 -20.48 34.68 4.00
CA MET A 574 -21.66 33.94 4.43
C MET A 574 -22.89 34.85 4.54
N GLU A 575 -22.74 36.06 5.07
CA GLU A 575 -23.84 37.03 5.19
C GLU A 575 -24.33 37.50 3.81
N ILE A 576 -23.41 37.98 2.95
CA ILE A 576 -23.75 38.56 1.64
C ILE A 576 -24.41 37.53 0.71
N TYR A 577 -23.91 36.30 0.70
CA TYR A 577 -24.36 35.27 -0.26
C TYR A 577 -25.28 34.22 0.36
N SER A 578 -25.82 34.47 1.56
CA SER A 578 -26.73 33.55 2.26
C SER A 578 -27.94 33.12 1.41
N ASN A 579 -28.46 33.99 0.54
CA ASN A 579 -29.60 33.67 -0.33
C ASN A 579 -29.27 32.69 -1.47
N THR A 580 -28.00 32.47 -1.80
CA THR A 580 -27.59 31.64 -2.95
C THR A 580 -26.58 30.54 -2.60
N THR A 581 -25.90 30.67 -1.45
CA THR A 581 -24.80 29.80 -1.04
C THR A 581 -24.90 29.46 0.44
N ARG A 582 -24.84 28.18 0.75
CA ARG A 582 -24.82 27.62 2.11
C ARG A 582 -23.45 27.03 2.41
N PHE A 583 -23.13 26.95 3.70
CA PHE A 583 -21.82 26.53 4.18
C PHE A 583 -21.99 25.37 5.13
N ALA A 584 -21.17 24.34 4.97
CA ALA A 584 -21.12 23.17 5.83
C ALA A 584 -19.68 22.99 6.33
N PHE A 585 -19.47 23.21 7.61
CA PHE A 585 -18.17 23.06 8.26
C PHE A 585 -18.11 21.70 8.94
N ALA A 586 -17.10 20.89 8.63
CA ALA A 586 -16.77 19.71 9.42
C ALA A 586 -15.53 20.03 10.28
N CYS A 587 -15.60 19.74 11.58
CA CYS A 587 -14.50 20.01 12.50
C CYS A 587 -14.42 18.96 13.61
N ASN A 588 -13.24 18.80 14.20
CA ASN A 588 -13.10 17.94 15.37
C ASN A 588 -13.53 18.68 16.65
N GLN A 589 -13.18 19.96 16.74
CA GLN A 589 -13.42 20.78 17.91
C GLN A 589 -14.22 22.05 17.57
N SER A 590 -15.49 22.10 17.96
CA SER A 590 -16.35 23.26 17.67
C SER A 590 -15.86 24.56 18.33
N ASN A 591 -15.17 24.48 19.47
CA ASN A 591 -14.66 25.66 20.19
C ASN A 591 -13.49 26.36 19.49
N LYS A 592 -12.85 25.72 18.50
CA LYS A 592 -11.85 26.36 17.63
C LYS A 592 -12.48 27.16 16.47
N ILE A 593 -13.79 27.02 16.27
CA ILE A 593 -14.54 27.87 15.36
C ILE A 593 -14.92 29.16 16.11
N ILE A 594 -14.70 30.33 15.52
CA ILE A 594 -15.02 31.61 16.14
C ILE A 594 -16.54 31.74 16.39
N GLU A 595 -16.92 32.39 17.49
CA GLU A 595 -18.33 32.63 17.85
C GLU A 595 -19.14 33.27 16.70
N PRO A 596 -18.61 34.23 15.91
CA PRO A 596 -19.39 34.84 14.84
C PRO A 596 -19.82 33.87 13.74
N LEU A 597 -19.09 32.78 13.51
CA LEU A 597 -19.51 31.73 12.58
C LEU A 597 -20.48 30.75 13.26
N GLN A 598 -20.20 30.38 14.50
CA GLN A 598 -21.07 29.50 15.28
C GLN A 598 -22.49 30.06 15.42
N SER A 599 -22.65 31.35 15.71
CA SER A 599 -23.97 32.00 15.87
C SER A 599 -24.81 32.04 14.59
N ARG A 600 -24.23 31.73 13.43
CA ARG A 600 -24.91 31.69 12.12
C ARG A 600 -25.11 30.28 11.59
N CYS A 601 -24.67 29.26 12.32
CA CYS A 601 -24.75 27.87 11.89
C CYS A 601 -25.56 27.02 12.86
N ALA A 602 -26.31 26.05 12.33
CA ALA A 602 -26.84 24.95 13.11
C ALA A 602 -25.70 24.01 13.50
N ILE A 603 -25.45 23.88 14.81
CA ILE A 603 -24.39 23.02 15.33
C ILE A 603 -24.94 21.61 15.54
N LEU A 604 -24.42 20.66 14.77
CA LEU A 604 -24.73 19.24 14.83
C LEU A 604 -23.57 18.51 15.48
N ARG A 605 -23.80 17.97 16.68
CA ARG A 605 -22.77 17.24 17.43
C ARG A 605 -22.87 15.75 17.12
N TYR A 606 -21.76 15.15 16.74
CA TYR A 606 -21.61 13.72 16.55
C TYR A 606 -20.91 13.11 17.76
N ALA A 607 -21.47 12.01 18.25
CA ALA A 607 -20.88 11.17 19.26
C ALA A 607 -20.11 10.01 18.61
N LYS A 608 -19.24 9.36 19.42
CA LYS A 608 -18.62 8.09 19.07
C LYS A 608 -19.70 7.07 18.69
N LEU A 609 -19.37 6.22 17.73
CA LEU A 609 -20.24 5.10 17.37
C LEU A 609 -20.22 4.06 18.49
N THR A 610 -21.38 3.49 18.74
CA THR A 610 -21.51 2.34 19.65
C THR A 610 -20.93 1.08 19.01
N ASP A 611 -20.47 0.13 19.83
CA ASP A 611 -19.94 -1.15 19.36
C ASP A 611 -20.90 -1.85 18.39
N ALA A 612 -22.21 -1.85 18.71
CA ALA A 612 -23.24 -2.45 17.86
C ALA A 612 -23.31 -1.78 16.46
N GLN A 613 -23.12 -0.47 16.39
CA GLN A 613 -23.10 0.29 15.13
C GLN A 613 -21.85 -0.03 14.31
N VAL A 614 -20.68 -0.13 14.96
CA VAL A 614 -19.43 -0.53 14.30
C VAL A 614 -19.54 -1.95 13.75
N VAL A 615 -19.99 -2.90 14.56
CA VAL A 615 -20.21 -4.30 14.15
C VAL A 615 -21.14 -4.38 12.96
N ARG A 616 -22.27 -3.67 12.99
CA ARG A 616 -23.25 -3.68 11.90
C ARG A 616 -22.62 -3.30 10.56
N ARG A 617 -21.78 -2.26 10.54
CA ARG A 617 -21.11 -1.81 9.32
C ARG A 617 -20.00 -2.76 8.88
N LEU A 618 -19.21 -3.28 9.83
CA LEU A 618 -18.15 -4.24 9.52
C LEU A 618 -18.74 -5.52 8.91
N LEU A 619 -19.85 -6.04 9.43
CA LEU A 619 -20.50 -7.23 8.87
C LEU A 619 -20.97 -7.01 7.42
N GLN A 620 -21.51 -5.84 7.10
CA GLN A 620 -21.88 -5.50 5.72
C GLN A 620 -20.66 -5.53 4.77
N ILE A 621 -19.52 -5.01 5.23
CA ILE A 621 -18.28 -4.98 4.43
C ILE A 621 -17.69 -6.40 4.31
N ILE A 622 -17.64 -7.14 5.41
CA ILE A 622 -17.18 -8.54 5.47
C ILE A 622 -17.97 -9.41 4.50
N GLU A 623 -19.31 -9.28 4.49
CA GLU A 623 -20.17 -10.01 3.57
C GLU A 623 -19.94 -9.60 2.11
N ALA A 624 -19.79 -8.30 1.85
CA ALA A 624 -19.56 -7.78 0.50
C ALA A 624 -18.20 -8.19 -0.08
N GLU A 625 -17.18 -8.35 0.76
CA GLU A 625 -15.81 -8.75 0.38
C GLU A 625 -15.56 -10.26 0.50
N GLY A 626 -16.45 -11.01 1.14
CA GLY A 626 -16.28 -12.45 1.37
C GLY A 626 -15.17 -12.79 2.36
N VAL A 627 -14.99 -11.96 3.40
CA VAL A 627 -13.91 -12.13 4.39
C VAL A 627 -14.30 -13.21 5.41
N GLU A 628 -13.40 -14.16 5.65
CA GLU A 628 -13.55 -15.13 6.73
C GLU A 628 -13.11 -14.52 8.07
N TYR A 629 -13.94 -14.66 9.10
CA TYR A 629 -13.70 -14.05 10.42
C TYR A 629 -14.17 -14.94 11.57
N SER A 630 -13.65 -14.66 12.77
CA SER A 630 -14.14 -15.22 14.04
C SER A 630 -14.79 -14.14 14.92
N ASP A 631 -15.66 -14.55 15.85
CA ASP A 631 -16.32 -13.64 16.78
C ASP A 631 -15.32 -12.86 17.64
N ASP A 632 -14.21 -13.48 18.04
CA ASP A 632 -13.12 -12.82 18.77
C ASP A 632 -12.33 -11.83 17.89
N GLY A 633 -12.20 -12.10 16.58
CA GLY A 633 -11.61 -11.16 15.62
C GLY A 633 -12.46 -9.91 15.44
N LEU A 634 -13.78 -10.07 15.30
CA LEU A 634 -14.71 -8.95 15.21
C LEU A 634 -14.71 -8.11 16.51
N ALA A 635 -14.68 -8.76 17.67
CA ALA A 635 -14.56 -8.09 18.96
C ALA A 635 -13.23 -7.32 19.09
N ALA A 636 -12.11 -7.89 18.61
CA ALA A 636 -10.82 -7.22 18.61
C ALA A 636 -10.81 -5.97 17.71
N LEU A 637 -11.42 -6.05 16.52
CA LEU A 637 -11.57 -4.90 15.62
C LEU A 637 -12.33 -3.76 16.30
N VAL A 638 -13.47 -4.07 16.92
CA VAL A 638 -14.29 -3.07 17.64
C VAL A 638 -13.53 -2.47 18.83
N PHE A 639 -12.86 -3.32 19.61
CA PHE A 639 -12.05 -2.88 20.74
C PHE A 639 -10.92 -1.92 20.30
N SER A 640 -10.25 -2.23 19.20
CA SER A 640 -9.16 -1.41 18.66
C SER A 640 -9.62 -0.08 18.06
N ALA A 641 -10.87 -0.02 17.57
CA ALA A 641 -11.41 1.12 16.83
C ALA A 641 -11.99 2.22 17.73
N GLU A 642 -12.38 1.92 18.97
CA GLU A 642 -12.91 2.88 19.94
C GLU A 642 -14.05 3.80 19.42
N GLY A 643 -14.88 3.28 18.52
CA GLY A 643 -15.99 4.01 17.89
C GLY A 643 -15.61 4.81 16.63
N ASP A 644 -14.35 4.73 16.17
CA ASP A 644 -13.88 5.24 14.88
C ASP A 644 -14.12 4.18 13.78
N MET A 645 -15.06 4.45 12.88
CA MET A 645 -15.40 3.53 11.79
C MET A 645 -14.26 3.37 10.77
N ARG A 646 -13.54 4.47 10.50
CA ARG A 646 -12.43 4.46 9.53
C ARG A 646 -11.32 3.54 10.02
N GLN A 647 -10.96 3.65 11.29
CA GLN A 647 -9.96 2.79 11.92
C GLN A 647 -10.42 1.33 11.93
N ALA A 648 -11.69 1.07 12.26
CA ALA A 648 -12.25 -0.29 12.24
C ALA A 648 -12.11 -0.96 10.86
N ILE A 649 -12.45 -0.23 9.79
CA ILE A 649 -12.37 -0.73 8.40
C ILE A 649 -10.92 -0.90 7.96
N ASN A 650 -10.03 0.03 8.31
CA ASN A 650 -8.60 -0.11 8.02
C ASN A 650 -8.00 -1.34 8.70
N ASN A 651 -8.33 -1.57 9.98
CA ASN A 651 -7.84 -2.73 10.71
C ASN A 651 -8.39 -4.04 10.10
N LEU A 652 -9.66 -4.05 9.68
CA LEU A 652 -10.25 -5.19 8.97
C LEU A 652 -9.50 -5.49 7.68
N GLN A 653 -9.31 -4.47 6.83
CA GLN A 653 -8.60 -4.61 5.56
C GLN A 653 -7.17 -5.08 5.76
N SER A 654 -6.42 -4.45 6.64
CA SER A 654 -5.02 -4.80 6.91
C SER A 654 -4.89 -6.22 7.47
N THR A 655 -5.81 -6.65 8.34
CA THR A 655 -5.83 -8.01 8.87
C THR A 655 -6.16 -9.04 7.79
N HIS A 656 -7.15 -8.75 6.94
CA HIS A 656 -7.52 -9.64 5.83
C HIS A 656 -6.40 -9.72 4.77
N ALA A 657 -5.80 -8.60 4.38
CA ALA A 657 -4.70 -8.57 3.42
C ALA A 657 -3.46 -9.30 3.94
N GLY A 658 -3.15 -9.17 5.23
CA GLY A 658 -1.98 -9.80 5.85
C GLY A 658 -2.15 -11.30 6.11
N PHE A 659 -3.33 -11.73 6.58
CA PHE A 659 -3.53 -13.09 7.14
C PHE A 659 -4.66 -13.88 6.48
N GLY A 660 -5.49 -13.26 5.63
CA GLY A 660 -6.70 -13.85 5.06
C GLY A 660 -7.85 -14.01 6.06
N PHE A 661 -7.58 -14.62 7.21
CA PHE A 661 -8.56 -14.86 8.27
C PHE A 661 -8.48 -13.83 9.40
N VAL A 662 -9.62 -13.24 9.76
CA VAL A 662 -9.73 -12.22 10.80
C VAL A 662 -10.01 -12.87 12.16
N SER A 663 -8.96 -13.10 12.93
CA SER A 663 -9.01 -13.57 14.33
C SER A 663 -8.50 -12.52 15.31
N GLY A 664 -8.81 -12.67 16.61
CA GLY A 664 -8.36 -11.72 17.63
C GLY A 664 -6.83 -11.58 17.67
N ASP A 665 -6.12 -12.70 17.60
CA ASP A 665 -4.65 -12.71 17.57
C ASP A 665 -4.09 -12.01 16.34
N ASN A 666 -4.70 -12.20 15.16
CA ASN A 666 -4.24 -11.54 13.93
C ASN A 666 -4.51 -10.03 13.98
N VAL A 667 -5.66 -9.61 14.50
CA VAL A 667 -5.99 -8.19 14.65
C VAL A 667 -5.00 -7.49 15.57
N PHE A 668 -4.70 -8.06 16.76
CA PHE A 668 -3.76 -7.44 17.70
C PHE A 668 -2.31 -7.42 17.20
N LYS A 669 -1.92 -8.36 16.33
CA LYS A 669 -0.62 -8.33 15.62
C LYS A 669 -0.53 -7.18 14.62
N VAL A 670 -1.62 -6.85 13.93
CA VAL A 670 -1.65 -5.77 12.93
C VAL A 670 -1.74 -4.40 13.57
N VAL A 671 -2.56 -4.27 14.62
CA VAL A 671 -2.77 -2.99 15.32
C VAL A 671 -1.60 -2.63 16.25
N ASP A 672 -0.72 -3.59 16.54
CA ASP A 672 0.42 -3.45 17.43
C ASP A 672 0.03 -2.91 18.82
N SER A 673 -0.94 -3.57 19.46
CA SER A 673 -1.42 -3.18 20.79
C SER A 673 -1.44 -4.35 21.77
N PRO A 674 -1.20 -4.10 23.08
CA PRO A 674 -1.18 -5.15 24.09
C PRO A 674 -2.51 -5.92 24.16
N HIS A 675 -2.42 -7.25 24.16
CA HIS A 675 -3.60 -8.10 24.22
C HIS A 675 -4.40 -7.84 25.54
N PRO A 676 -5.70 -7.50 25.49
CA PRO A 676 -6.49 -7.11 26.68
C PRO A 676 -6.49 -8.15 27.79
N ILE A 677 -6.49 -9.45 27.45
CA ILE A 677 -6.43 -10.54 28.43
C ILE A 677 -5.16 -10.48 29.29
N LYS A 678 -3.99 -10.19 28.70
CA LYS A 678 -2.73 -10.10 29.47
C LYS A 678 -2.78 -8.92 30.44
N VAL A 679 -3.29 -7.78 29.97
CA VAL A 679 -3.48 -6.58 30.80
C VAL A 679 -4.51 -6.81 31.90
N GLN A 680 -5.59 -7.55 31.62
CA GLN A 680 -6.59 -7.92 32.61
C GLN A 680 -6.00 -8.82 33.71
N ALA A 681 -5.16 -9.80 33.33
CA ALA A 681 -4.46 -10.66 34.28
C ALA A 681 -3.51 -9.85 35.18
N MET A 682 -2.76 -8.90 34.59
CA MET A 682 -1.90 -7.99 35.33
C MET A 682 -2.68 -7.14 36.35
N LEU A 683 -3.78 -6.51 35.94
CA LEU A 683 -4.61 -5.69 36.83
C LEU A 683 -5.26 -6.52 37.94
N LYS A 684 -5.64 -7.77 37.65
CA LYS A 684 -6.14 -8.71 38.66
C LYS A 684 -5.04 -9.07 39.66
N ALA A 685 -3.82 -9.33 39.22
CA ALA A 685 -2.68 -9.58 40.10
C ALA A 685 -2.37 -8.37 41.00
N CYS A 686 -2.49 -7.13 40.48
CA CYS A 686 -2.42 -5.93 41.30
C CYS A 686 -3.52 -5.92 42.37
N TYR A 687 -4.77 -6.22 42.00
CA TYR A 687 -5.89 -6.24 42.92
C TYR A 687 -5.72 -7.28 44.05
N GLU A 688 -5.11 -8.42 43.75
CA GLU A 688 -4.79 -9.49 44.71
C GLU A 688 -3.52 -9.21 45.55
N GLY A 689 -2.81 -8.10 45.28
CA GLY A 689 -1.56 -7.75 45.96
C GLY A 689 -0.35 -8.59 45.52
N ASN A 690 -0.41 -9.28 44.38
CA ASN A 690 0.71 -10.04 43.83
C ASN A 690 1.55 -9.16 42.89
N VAL A 691 2.41 -8.32 43.47
CA VAL A 691 3.25 -7.36 42.74
C VAL A 691 4.22 -8.06 41.79
N GLY A 692 4.78 -9.22 42.19
CA GLY A 692 5.74 -9.98 41.37
C GLY A 692 5.13 -10.40 40.05
N ALA A 693 3.99 -11.10 40.10
CA ALA A 693 3.28 -11.55 38.89
C ALA A 693 2.82 -10.39 38.00
N ALA A 694 2.40 -9.27 38.59
CA ALA A 694 2.02 -8.08 37.84
C ALA A 694 3.21 -7.43 37.13
N LEU A 695 4.37 -7.33 37.80
CA LEU A 695 5.60 -6.79 37.21
C LEU A 695 6.18 -7.71 36.14
N ASP A 696 6.10 -9.03 36.30
CA ASP A 696 6.55 -9.99 35.29
C ASP A 696 5.69 -9.88 34.02
N THR A 697 4.36 -9.75 34.17
CA THR A 697 3.46 -9.52 33.03
C THR A 697 3.74 -8.17 32.36
N LEU A 698 4.03 -7.12 33.13
CA LEU A 698 4.43 -5.81 32.58
C LEU A 698 5.74 -5.89 31.79
N ARG A 699 6.75 -6.61 32.32
CA ARG A 699 8.03 -6.82 31.64
C ARG A 699 7.86 -7.60 30.35
N GLU A 700 7.03 -8.65 30.35
CA GLU A 700 6.72 -9.40 29.13
C GLU A 700 6.13 -8.49 28.05
N LEU A 701 5.17 -7.61 28.41
CA LEU A 701 4.63 -6.63 27.46
C LEU A 701 5.69 -5.64 26.98
N TRP A 702 6.59 -5.20 27.85
CA TRP A 702 7.67 -4.29 27.50
C TRP A 702 8.70 -4.92 26.56
N ASP A 703 9.10 -6.16 26.82
CA ASP A 703 10.09 -6.90 26.03
C ASP A 703 9.56 -7.29 24.64
N LEU A 704 8.25 -7.36 24.48
CA LEU A 704 7.58 -7.49 23.18
C LEU A 704 7.63 -6.20 22.34
N GLY A 705 8.14 -5.09 22.90
CA GLY A 705 8.35 -3.83 22.19
C GLY A 705 7.18 -2.85 22.26
N TYR A 706 6.14 -3.12 23.05
CA TYR A 706 5.02 -2.20 23.19
C TYR A 706 5.44 -0.90 23.88
N SER A 707 4.96 0.24 23.35
CA SER A 707 5.29 1.54 23.93
C SER A 707 4.63 1.71 25.31
N SER A 708 5.24 2.57 26.14
CA SER A 708 4.67 2.90 27.46
C SER A 708 3.26 3.49 27.37
N HIS A 709 2.97 4.21 26.28
CA HIS A 709 1.68 4.81 25.98
C HIS A 709 0.62 3.75 25.66
N ASP A 710 0.97 2.72 24.89
CA ASP A 710 0.02 1.65 24.49
C ASP A 710 -0.33 0.76 25.68
N ILE A 711 0.65 0.47 26.53
CA ILE A 711 0.45 -0.29 27.77
C ILE A 711 -0.48 0.49 28.71
N ILE A 712 -0.19 1.76 29.02
CA ILE A 712 -1.00 2.53 29.99
C ILE A 712 -2.41 2.84 29.45
N SER A 713 -2.54 3.10 28.14
CA SER A 713 -3.84 3.32 27.50
C SER A 713 -4.69 2.05 27.54
N THR A 714 -4.08 0.88 27.29
CA THR A 714 -4.78 -0.40 27.41
C THR A 714 -5.16 -0.71 28.86
N MET A 715 -4.30 -0.43 29.83
CA MET A 715 -4.63 -0.56 31.25
C MET A 715 -5.86 0.27 31.61
N PHE A 716 -5.92 1.52 31.16
CA PHE A 716 -7.07 2.40 31.40
C PHE A 716 -8.37 1.84 30.80
N ARG A 717 -8.32 1.34 29.56
CA ARG A 717 -9.48 0.72 28.88
C ARG A 717 -9.99 -0.51 29.61
N VAL A 718 -9.08 -1.44 29.92
CA VAL A 718 -9.43 -2.71 30.57
C VAL A 718 -9.95 -2.47 31.99
N THR A 719 -9.41 -1.49 32.73
CA THR A 719 -9.88 -1.17 34.09
C THR A 719 -11.34 -0.70 34.11
N LYS A 720 -11.82 -0.01 33.06
CA LYS A 720 -13.22 0.43 32.99
C LYS A 720 -14.21 -0.72 32.84
N THR A 721 -13.80 -1.79 32.18
CA THR A 721 -14.69 -2.91 31.80
C THR A 721 -14.45 -4.18 32.60
N ILE A 722 -13.42 -4.22 33.45
CA ILE A 722 -13.07 -5.40 34.24
C ILE A 722 -14.17 -5.74 35.26
N PRO A 723 -14.80 -6.93 35.21
CA PRO A 723 -15.91 -7.26 36.09
C PRO A 723 -15.47 -7.67 37.51
N THR A 724 -14.19 -8.01 37.70
CA THR A 724 -13.67 -8.58 38.96
C THR A 724 -13.34 -7.53 40.02
N LEU A 725 -13.25 -6.25 39.67
CA LEU A 725 -12.95 -5.17 40.62
C LEU A 725 -14.24 -4.55 41.16
N SER A 726 -14.26 -4.19 42.44
CA SER A 726 -15.32 -3.35 43.00
C SER A 726 -15.31 -1.95 42.38
N GLU A 727 -16.45 -1.27 42.33
CA GLU A 727 -16.53 0.10 41.78
C GLU A 727 -15.58 1.07 42.49
N HIS A 728 -15.41 0.94 43.81
CA HIS A 728 -14.43 1.72 44.56
C HIS A 728 -13.00 1.45 44.10
N ALA A 729 -12.62 0.18 43.94
CA ALA A 729 -11.29 -0.19 43.47
C ALA A 729 -11.03 0.25 42.01
N LYS A 730 -12.05 0.19 41.14
CA LYS A 730 -11.95 0.70 39.76
C LYS A 730 -11.63 2.19 39.75
N LEU A 731 -12.31 2.99 40.58
CA LEU A 731 -12.09 4.44 40.64
C LEU A 731 -10.66 4.76 41.11
N GLU A 732 -10.18 4.09 42.16
CA GLU A 732 -8.80 4.28 42.64
C GLU A 732 -7.76 3.82 41.61
N PHE A 733 -8.02 2.71 40.91
CA PHE A 733 -7.13 2.23 39.84
C PHE A 733 -7.09 3.21 38.67
N ILE A 734 -8.25 3.71 38.24
CA ILE A 734 -8.37 4.73 37.18
C ILE A 734 -7.61 6.00 37.57
N LYS A 735 -7.69 6.42 38.84
CA LYS A 735 -6.96 7.59 39.35
C LYS A 735 -5.45 7.43 39.20
N GLU A 736 -4.90 6.31 39.68
CA GLU A 736 -3.45 6.05 39.63
C GLU A 736 -2.94 5.81 38.19
N ILE A 737 -3.72 5.12 37.36
CA ILE A 737 -3.44 4.96 35.93
C ILE A 737 -3.45 6.32 35.24
N GLY A 738 -4.44 7.18 35.53
CA GLY A 738 -4.56 8.53 34.98
C GLY A 738 -3.36 9.41 35.31
N PHE A 739 -2.92 9.46 36.58
CA PHE A 739 -1.72 10.21 36.97
C PHE A 739 -0.45 9.68 36.29
N THR A 740 -0.34 8.37 36.13
CA THR A 740 0.79 7.76 35.44
C THR A 740 0.76 8.11 33.95
N HIS A 741 -0.42 8.08 33.33
CA HIS A 741 -0.61 8.44 31.94
C HIS A 741 -0.23 9.91 31.67
N MET A 742 -0.62 10.85 32.54
CA MET A 742 -0.20 12.25 32.42
C MET A 742 1.32 12.40 32.44
N LYS A 743 2.01 11.73 33.38
CA LYS A 743 3.48 11.77 33.47
C LYS A 743 4.18 11.16 32.24
N ILE A 744 3.57 10.15 31.63
CA ILE A 744 4.04 9.57 30.37
C ILE A 744 3.91 10.58 29.23
N LEU A 745 2.80 11.33 29.16
CA LEU A 745 2.57 12.40 28.18
C LEU A 745 3.49 13.61 28.39
N GLU A 746 3.93 13.87 29.63
CA GLU A 746 4.97 14.87 29.95
C GLU A 746 6.39 14.45 29.53
N GLY A 747 6.56 13.22 29.01
CA GLY A 747 7.82 12.73 28.44
C GLY A 747 8.53 11.66 29.28
N VAL A 748 7.99 11.24 30.43
CA VAL A 748 8.61 10.22 31.30
C VAL A 748 8.17 8.81 30.89
N GLN A 749 8.70 8.34 29.76
CA GLN A 749 8.29 7.10 29.10
C GLN A 749 9.16 5.89 29.48
N THR A 750 9.34 5.62 30.78
CA THR A 750 10.24 4.55 31.25
C THR A 750 9.48 3.36 31.82
N LEU A 751 10.08 2.17 31.74
CA LEU A 751 9.58 0.96 32.42
C LEU A 751 9.44 1.18 33.93
N LEU A 752 10.31 2.01 34.52
CA LEU A 752 10.25 2.37 35.94
C LEU A 752 8.95 3.12 36.28
N GLN A 753 8.49 4.01 35.40
CA GLN A 753 7.26 4.77 35.60
C GLN A 753 6.02 3.85 35.61
N LEU A 754 5.98 2.88 34.68
CA LEU A 754 4.93 1.85 34.64
C LEU A 754 5.02 0.89 35.83
N SER A 755 6.22 0.47 36.20
CA SER A 755 6.45 -0.38 37.38
C SER A 755 5.98 0.31 38.66
N GLY A 756 6.23 1.62 38.76
CA GLY A 756 5.72 2.45 39.84
C GLY A 756 4.20 2.54 39.85
N CYS A 757 3.54 2.55 38.69
CA CYS A 757 2.08 2.46 38.59
C CYS A 757 1.57 1.12 39.12
N VAL A 758 2.12 0.00 38.64
CA VAL A 758 1.78 -1.35 39.12
C VAL A 758 1.94 -1.48 40.64
N ALA A 759 3.02 -0.93 41.20
CA ALA A 759 3.26 -0.93 42.63
C ALA A 759 2.22 -0.09 43.40
N ARG A 760 1.85 1.11 42.90
CA ARG A 760 0.80 1.95 43.51
C ARG A 760 -0.57 1.27 43.46
N LEU A 761 -0.92 0.64 42.34
CA LEU A 761 -2.16 -0.12 42.19
C LEU A 761 -2.22 -1.28 43.18
N SER A 762 -1.13 -2.02 43.34
CA SER A 762 -1.06 -3.16 44.25
C SER A 762 -1.13 -2.75 45.72
N LYS A 763 -0.54 -1.60 46.07
CA LYS A 763 -0.55 -1.04 47.43
C LYS A 763 -1.96 -0.79 47.95
N LEU A 764 -2.91 -0.43 47.09
CA LEU A 764 -4.27 -0.06 47.49
C LEU A 764 -5.00 -1.16 48.27
N ASN A 765 -4.69 -2.44 48.00
CA ASN A 765 -5.32 -3.59 48.63
C ASN A 765 -4.38 -4.37 49.58
N MET A 766 -3.18 -3.86 49.84
CA MET A 766 -2.24 -4.49 50.77
C MET A 766 -2.47 -4.00 52.20
N ASP A 767 -2.21 -4.88 53.18
CA ASP A 767 -2.23 -4.52 54.60
C ASP A 767 -1.27 -3.34 54.89
N PRO A 768 -1.76 -2.20 55.40
CA PRO A 768 -0.95 -1.03 55.74
C PRO A 768 0.25 -1.36 56.64
N LYS A 769 0.14 -2.38 57.51
CA LYS A 769 1.22 -2.80 58.41
C LYS A 769 2.48 -3.29 57.69
N LYS A 770 2.34 -3.76 56.45
CA LYS A 770 3.48 -4.19 55.61
C LYS A 770 4.39 -3.04 55.18
N PHE A 771 3.96 -1.78 55.35
CA PHE A 771 4.69 -0.59 54.96
C PHE A 771 5.22 0.22 56.16
N GLU A 772 5.02 -0.27 57.38
CA GLU A 772 5.66 0.30 58.57
C GLU A 772 7.15 -0.03 58.53
N LEU A 773 7.99 1.01 58.49
CA LEU A 773 9.44 0.83 58.62
C LEU A 773 9.73 0.19 59.98
N PRO A 774 10.63 -0.80 60.08
CA PRO A 774 11.05 -1.32 61.36
C PRO A 774 11.54 -0.13 62.21
N LYS A 775 10.92 0.07 63.37
CA LYS A 775 11.37 1.07 64.33
C LYS A 775 12.83 0.76 64.66
N LYS A 776 13.73 1.67 64.30
CA LYS A 776 15.14 1.60 64.68
C LYS A 776 15.30 1.67 66.19
#